data_AF-A0AAD0MZ95-F1
#
_entry.id   AF-A0AAD0MZ95-F1
#
_cell.length_a   1.000
_cell.length_b   1.000
_cell.length_c   1.000
_cell.angle_alpha   90.00
_cell.angle_beta   90.00
_cell.angle_gamma   90.00
#
_symmetry.space_group_name_H-M   'P 1'
#
loop_
_entity.id
_entity.type
_entity.pdbx_description
1 polymer ?
#
loop_
_entity_poly.entity_id
_entity_poly.type
_entity_poly.pdbx_seq_one_letter_code
_entity_poly.pdbx_strand_id
1 'polypeptide(L)'
;MRTPLIDLRGIRKSYGGGDSPLVNVLRGIDLSIHAGEFVAIVGASGSGKSTLMNILGCLDRPTSGEYLFAGENVAALGSDELAWLRREAFGFVFQGYHLIPSGSAQENVEMPAIYAGTPAAERHARAAALLDRLGLASRTGNRPHQLSGGQQQRVSIARALMNGGHIILADEPTGALDSHSGAEVMTLLDELASQGHVVILITHDREVAARAKRVIEISDGLVISDTANDRSTPPADNPAALQAVDLRKRLSEGSGSHSAWQGELLDAVQAAWRVMWINRFRTALTLLGIVIGVASVVVMLAVGEGSKRQVMAQMSSFGSNIIYLNGKAPNPRAPKGVITLEEVAALGELPEVKMIMPVNGGQAGVRYGNVDHSSYVGGNDTHFPAIFNWPVVEGSYFSEADEQNAAAVAVIGHKVRQKLFGEQTDPVGQYILIENVPFQVVGVLQEKGATSGDLDSDNRIAIPYSSASIRLFGTQDPEYITIATRDANNVKQAEQSIRNLLQKLHHGKQDYELTNNAAMIQAEARTQNTLSLMLGSIAAISLLVGGIGVMNIMLMTVRERTREIGIRMATGARQSDILRQFLTEAVMLSVVGGLAGIVLALGMGAALLLSKVAVAFTLPAVAGAFACALITGVIFGFMPARKAARLDPVAALTSE
;
A
#
# COMPACT_ATOMS: atom_id res chain seq x y z
N MET A 1 57.31 -16.62 8.62
CA MET A 1 56.43 -17.13 9.70
C MET A 1 55.05 -17.34 9.09
N ARG A 2 54.37 -18.46 9.37
CA ARG A 2 53.02 -18.72 8.86
C ARG A 2 52.05 -17.75 9.52
N THR A 3 51.19 -17.09 8.75
CA THR A 3 50.16 -16.20 9.31
C THR A 3 49.13 -17.04 10.06
N PRO A 4 48.87 -16.79 11.35
CA PRO A 4 47.81 -17.47 12.09
C PRO A 4 46.44 -17.19 11.47
N LEU A 5 45.51 -18.15 11.60
CA LEU A 5 44.15 -17.99 11.10
C LEU A 5 43.34 -17.04 11.98
N ILE A 6 43.53 -17.13 13.30
CA ILE A 6 42.96 -16.24 14.31
C ILE A 6 44.13 -15.70 15.12
N ASP A 7 44.23 -14.38 15.24
CA ASP A 7 45.24 -13.70 16.06
C ASP A 7 44.58 -12.61 16.90
N LEU A 8 44.54 -12.82 18.20
CA LEU A 8 44.03 -11.89 19.20
C LEU A 8 45.22 -11.19 19.86
N ARG A 9 45.19 -9.86 19.88
CA ARG A 9 46.23 -9.03 20.49
C ARG A 9 45.63 -8.08 21.51
N GLY A 10 45.96 -8.31 22.78
CA GLY A 10 45.55 -7.48 23.90
C GLY A 10 44.02 -7.33 24.04
N ILE A 11 43.25 -8.36 23.68
CA ILE A 11 41.78 -8.29 23.63
C ILE A 11 41.19 -8.04 25.02
N ARG A 12 40.42 -6.96 25.14
CA ARG A 12 39.70 -6.58 26.35
C ARG A 12 38.22 -6.44 26.03
N LYS A 13 37.38 -6.89 26.96
CA LYS A 13 35.93 -6.73 26.88
C LYS A 13 35.39 -6.31 28.22
N SER A 14 34.62 -5.23 28.19
CA SER A 14 33.90 -4.70 29.34
C SER A 14 32.41 -4.62 28.99
N TYR A 15 31.56 -4.98 29.95
CA TYR A 15 30.11 -4.80 29.86
C TYR A 15 29.64 -3.82 30.94
N GLY A 16 28.49 -3.19 30.71
CA GLY A 16 27.96 -2.14 31.57
C GLY A 16 28.56 -0.76 31.26
N GLY A 17 28.50 0.15 32.24
CA GLY A 17 28.80 1.57 32.06
C GLY A 17 27.54 2.43 31.95
N GLY A 18 27.67 3.73 32.25
CA GLY A 18 26.52 4.62 32.45
C GLY A 18 25.89 4.40 33.83
N ASP A 19 24.66 3.90 33.86
CA ASP A 19 23.88 3.64 35.09
C ASP A 19 24.16 2.25 35.74
N SER A 20 25.04 1.45 35.13
CA SER A 20 25.42 0.12 35.63
C SER A 20 26.92 0.00 35.87
N PRO A 21 27.37 -0.77 36.87
CA PRO A 21 28.80 -0.92 37.16
C PRO A 21 29.53 -1.53 35.97
N LEU A 22 30.65 -0.91 35.59
CA LEU A 22 31.51 -1.39 34.52
C LEU A 22 32.25 -2.66 34.99
N VAL A 23 32.00 -3.79 34.32
CA VAL A 23 32.63 -5.07 34.62
C VAL A 23 33.59 -5.44 33.49
N ASN A 24 34.88 -5.54 33.82
CA ASN A 24 35.91 -6.01 32.89
C ASN A 24 35.96 -7.54 32.87
N VAL A 25 35.42 -8.13 31.81
CA VAL A 25 35.29 -9.58 31.64
C VAL A 25 36.53 -10.18 31.00
N LEU A 26 37.09 -9.55 29.95
CA LEU A 26 38.37 -9.97 29.36
C LEU A 26 39.42 -8.86 29.60
N ARG A 27 40.61 -9.24 30.06
CA ARG A 27 41.61 -8.32 30.63
C ARG A 27 42.91 -8.22 29.83
N GLY A 28 42.86 -8.44 28.52
CA GLY A 28 44.02 -8.39 27.62
C GLY A 28 44.47 -9.79 27.25
N ILE A 29 43.67 -10.47 26.43
CA ILE A 29 43.98 -11.82 25.93
C ILE A 29 44.80 -11.71 24.65
N ASP A 30 45.96 -12.34 24.66
CA ASP A 30 46.80 -12.61 23.50
C ASP A 30 46.68 -14.10 23.14
N LEU A 31 46.25 -14.40 21.91
CA LEU A 31 46.01 -15.78 21.48
C LEU A 31 46.11 -15.92 19.97
N SER A 32 46.92 -16.87 19.49
CA SER A 32 47.01 -17.22 18.07
C SER A 32 46.61 -18.68 17.84
N ILE A 33 45.75 -18.94 16.85
CA ILE A 33 45.27 -20.27 16.44
C ILE A 33 45.54 -20.46 14.95
N HIS A 34 46.14 -21.59 14.57
CA HIS A 34 46.42 -21.93 13.18
C HIS A 34 45.38 -22.89 12.58
N ALA A 35 45.37 -22.99 11.25
CA ALA A 35 44.50 -23.92 10.53
C ALA A 35 44.77 -25.39 10.95
N GLY A 36 43.70 -26.18 11.07
CA GLY A 36 43.75 -27.59 11.49
C GLY A 36 44.05 -27.82 12.99
N GLU A 37 44.11 -26.77 13.82
CA GLU A 37 44.25 -26.95 15.27
C GLU A 37 42.94 -27.45 15.91
N PHE A 38 43.09 -28.36 16.88
CA PHE A 38 42.03 -28.73 17.82
C PHE A 38 42.40 -28.21 19.20
N VAL A 39 41.75 -27.11 19.59
CA VAL A 39 42.00 -26.35 20.82
C VAL A 39 40.83 -26.51 21.80
N ALA A 40 41.12 -26.76 23.07
CA ALA A 40 40.16 -26.65 24.17
C ALA A 40 40.44 -25.41 25.01
N ILE A 41 39.41 -24.61 25.31
CA ILE A 41 39.46 -23.46 26.20
C ILE A 41 38.71 -23.83 27.49
N VAL A 42 39.46 -23.92 28.59
CA VAL A 42 38.98 -24.41 29.89
C VAL A 42 39.01 -23.31 30.94
N GLY A 43 38.11 -23.38 31.93
CA GLY A 43 38.08 -22.44 33.04
C GLY A 43 36.79 -22.48 33.84
N ALA A 44 36.77 -21.87 35.02
CA ALA A 44 35.59 -21.82 35.89
C ALA A 44 34.42 -21.02 35.27
N SER A 45 33.19 -21.25 35.75
CA SER A 45 32.04 -20.41 35.35
C SER A 45 32.33 -18.94 35.66
N GLY A 46 31.97 -18.03 34.75
CA GLY A 46 32.27 -16.60 34.88
C GLY A 46 33.71 -16.17 34.52
N SER A 47 34.62 -17.08 34.15
CA SER A 47 36.01 -16.73 33.81
C SER A 47 36.17 -15.95 32.49
N GLY A 48 35.11 -15.79 31.71
CA GLY A 48 35.10 -15.06 30.44
C GLY A 48 35.11 -15.94 29.18
N LYS A 49 35.08 -17.27 29.29
CA LYS A 49 35.12 -18.21 28.15
C LYS A 49 34.08 -17.95 27.07
N SER A 50 32.80 -17.85 27.43
CA SER A 50 31.71 -17.60 26.46
C SER A 50 31.83 -16.21 25.83
N THR A 51 32.33 -15.21 26.57
CA THR A 51 32.64 -13.90 25.99
C THR A 51 33.76 -13.98 24.95
N LEU A 52 34.82 -14.75 25.25
CA LEU A 52 35.89 -14.99 24.29
C LEU A 52 35.38 -15.75 23.06
N MET A 53 34.51 -16.75 23.23
CA MET A 53 33.84 -17.48 22.15
C MET A 53 33.08 -16.55 21.22
N ASN A 54 32.28 -15.64 21.79
CA ASN A 54 31.50 -14.69 21.03
C ASN A 54 32.39 -13.75 20.19
N ILE A 55 33.54 -13.34 20.74
CA ILE A 55 34.52 -12.52 20.00
C ILE A 55 35.19 -13.34 18.89
N LEU A 56 35.62 -14.57 19.19
CA LEU A 56 36.22 -15.49 18.22
C LEU A 56 35.28 -15.77 17.04
N GLY A 57 33.99 -15.94 17.30
CA GLY A 57 32.97 -16.17 16.27
C GLY A 57 32.44 -14.90 15.59
N CYS A 58 32.99 -13.73 15.87
CA CYS A 58 32.47 -12.46 15.36
C CYS A 58 30.97 -12.24 15.70
N LEU A 59 30.49 -12.80 16.82
CA LEU A 59 29.17 -12.53 17.39
C LEU A 59 29.20 -11.24 18.23
N ASP A 60 30.34 -10.94 18.83
CA ASP A 60 30.59 -9.73 19.62
C ASP A 60 31.88 -9.03 19.16
N ARG A 61 32.04 -7.76 19.53
CA ARG A 61 33.24 -6.95 19.30
C ARG A 61 33.98 -6.69 20.60
N PRO A 62 35.33 -6.74 20.60
CA PRO A 62 36.11 -6.33 21.76
C PRO A 62 35.91 -4.85 22.07
N THR A 63 36.07 -4.46 23.33
CA THR A 63 36.07 -3.06 23.75
C THR A 63 37.39 -2.38 23.38
N SER A 64 38.50 -3.12 23.44
CA SER A 64 39.81 -2.70 22.93
C SER A 64 40.70 -3.91 22.61
N GLY A 65 41.80 -3.67 21.89
CA GLY A 65 42.66 -4.72 21.32
C GLY A 65 42.40 -4.95 19.84
N GLU A 66 43.18 -5.82 19.22
CA GLU A 66 43.07 -6.14 17.79
C GLU A 66 42.73 -7.62 17.60
N TYR A 67 41.69 -7.89 16.80
CA TYR A 67 41.38 -9.23 16.32
C TYR A 67 41.66 -9.28 14.82
N LEU A 68 42.67 -10.04 14.44
CA LEU A 68 43.01 -10.32 13.05
C LEU A 68 42.50 -11.73 12.67
N PHE A 69 41.64 -11.79 11.67
CA PHE A 69 41.21 -13.02 11.03
C PHE A 69 41.93 -13.16 9.69
N ALA A 70 42.70 -14.22 9.49
CA ALA A 70 43.53 -14.42 8.28
C ALA A 70 44.47 -13.23 7.97
N GLY A 71 44.89 -12.49 9.01
CA GLY A 71 45.70 -11.27 8.91
C GLY A 71 44.94 -9.97 8.63
N GLU A 72 43.60 -10.01 8.56
CA GLU A 72 42.74 -8.84 8.35
C GLU A 72 42.02 -8.44 9.63
N ASN A 73 41.99 -7.15 9.96
CA ASN A 73 41.40 -6.67 11.20
C ASN A 73 39.87 -6.71 11.14
N VAL A 74 39.26 -7.53 11.98
CA VAL A 74 37.80 -7.73 12.08
C VAL A 74 37.07 -6.44 12.46
N ALA A 75 37.74 -5.50 13.14
CA ALA A 75 37.15 -4.20 13.48
C ALA A 75 36.84 -3.33 12.26
N ALA A 76 37.55 -3.54 11.14
CA ALA A 76 37.30 -2.81 9.89
C ALA A 76 36.08 -3.33 9.12
N LEU A 77 35.58 -4.52 9.47
CA LEU A 77 34.48 -5.17 8.76
C LEU A 77 33.10 -4.61 9.15
N GLY A 78 32.25 -4.42 8.14
CA GLY A 78 30.84 -4.07 8.29
C GLY A 78 29.99 -5.23 8.83
N SER A 79 28.74 -4.96 9.21
CA SER A 79 27.83 -6.00 9.73
C SER A 79 27.58 -7.16 8.76
N ASP A 80 27.48 -6.86 7.46
CA ASP A 80 27.21 -7.86 6.43
C ASP A 80 28.45 -8.70 6.09
N GLU A 81 29.66 -8.14 6.24
CA GLU A 81 30.92 -8.88 6.09
C GLU A 81 31.15 -9.81 7.29
N LEU A 82 30.81 -9.37 8.50
CA LEU A 82 30.79 -10.25 9.68
C LEU A 82 29.75 -11.37 9.53
N ALA A 83 28.59 -11.08 8.95
CA ALA A 83 27.59 -12.11 8.64
C ALA A 83 28.11 -13.11 7.60
N TRP A 84 28.83 -12.64 6.59
CA TRP A 84 29.51 -13.49 5.61
C TRP A 84 30.54 -14.40 6.30
N LEU A 85 31.37 -13.88 7.20
CA LEU A 85 32.34 -14.70 7.95
C LEU A 85 31.63 -15.78 8.77
N ARG A 86 30.57 -15.42 9.50
CA ARG A 86 29.78 -16.39 10.27
C ARG A 86 29.13 -17.46 9.40
N ARG A 87 28.82 -17.14 8.16
CA ARG A 87 28.17 -18.06 7.22
C ARG A 87 29.15 -19.01 6.54
N GLU A 88 30.30 -18.50 6.10
CA GLU A 88 31.25 -19.23 5.25
C GLU A 88 32.39 -19.86 6.06
N ALA A 89 32.84 -19.20 7.12
CA ALA A 89 34.01 -19.64 7.90
C ALA A 89 33.61 -20.40 9.18
N PHE A 90 32.63 -19.87 9.93
CA PHE A 90 32.30 -20.40 11.25
C PHE A 90 31.10 -21.35 11.24
N GLY A 91 31.19 -22.41 12.04
CA GLY A 91 30.09 -23.30 12.41
C GLY A 91 29.91 -23.27 13.92
N PHE A 92 28.72 -22.86 14.39
CA PHE A 92 28.44 -22.73 15.81
C PHE A 92 27.69 -23.93 16.36
N VAL A 93 28.22 -24.51 17.45
CA VAL A 93 27.58 -25.54 18.25
C VAL A 93 27.41 -25.00 19.66
N PHE A 94 26.20 -24.58 19.99
CA PHE A 94 25.89 -23.96 21.28
C PHE A 94 25.44 -25.00 22.34
N GLN A 95 25.74 -24.73 23.60
CA GLN A 95 25.34 -25.55 24.76
C GLN A 95 23.82 -25.82 24.79
N GLY A 96 23.00 -24.82 24.50
CA GLY A 96 21.53 -24.92 24.51
C GLY A 96 20.90 -25.38 23.19
N TYR A 97 21.68 -25.93 22.25
CA TYR A 97 21.32 -26.33 20.88
C TYR A 97 20.89 -25.18 19.95
N HIS A 98 20.15 -24.21 20.48
CA HIS A 98 19.71 -22.99 19.80
C HIS A 98 19.04 -23.28 18.46
N LEU A 99 18.11 -24.25 18.44
CA LEU A 99 17.31 -24.59 17.25
C LEU A 99 16.07 -23.69 17.20
N ILE A 100 15.64 -23.33 15.98
CA ILE A 100 14.41 -22.60 15.72
C ILE A 100 13.22 -23.53 16.01
N PRO A 101 12.37 -23.24 17.02
CA PRO A 101 11.33 -24.17 17.48
C PRO A 101 10.25 -24.48 16.45
N SER A 102 9.98 -23.54 15.54
CA SER A 102 8.96 -23.65 14.50
C SER A 102 9.40 -24.50 13.30
N GLY A 103 10.72 -24.64 13.09
CA GLY A 103 11.30 -25.39 11.98
C GLY A 103 11.56 -26.86 12.31
N SER A 104 11.59 -27.70 11.28
CA SER A 104 12.04 -29.10 11.36
C SER A 104 13.57 -29.21 11.54
N ALA A 105 14.08 -30.41 11.82
CA ALA A 105 15.50 -30.70 11.89
C ALA A 105 16.20 -30.32 10.57
N GLN A 106 15.58 -30.68 9.44
CA GLN A 106 16.07 -30.33 8.11
C GLN A 106 16.09 -28.81 7.88
N GLU A 107 14.98 -28.11 8.16
CA GLU A 107 14.93 -26.64 8.00
C GLU A 107 15.96 -25.93 8.89
N ASN A 108 16.22 -26.44 10.10
CA ASN A 108 17.26 -25.90 10.99
C ASN A 108 18.67 -26.08 10.42
N VAL A 109 18.97 -27.21 9.79
CA VAL A 109 20.26 -27.49 9.15
C VAL A 109 20.44 -26.64 7.91
N GLU A 110 19.39 -26.37 7.15
CA GLU A 110 19.43 -25.59 5.91
C GLU A 110 19.64 -24.10 6.12
N MET A 111 19.35 -23.56 7.32
CA MET A 111 19.39 -22.12 7.61
C MET A 111 20.65 -21.39 7.10
N PRO A 112 21.89 -21.88 7.34
CA PRO A 112 23.09 -21.19 6.86
C PRO A 112 23.17 -21.16 5.33
N ALA A 113 22.69 -22.20 4.65
CA ALA A 113 22.73 -22.32 3.20
C ALA A 113 21.66 -21.45 2.51
N ILE A 114 20.54 -21.18 3.19
CA ILE A 114 19.54 -20.19 2.74
C ILE A 114 20.21 -18.82 2.61
N TYR A 115 20.93 -18.39 3.65
CA TYR A 115 21.65 -17.10 3.63
C TYR A 115 22.87 -17.09 2.71
N ALA A 116 23.34 -18.26 2.27
CA ALA A 116 24.41 -18.38 1.28
C ALA A 116 23.86 -18.31 -0.16
N GLY A 117 22.53 -18.29 -0.33
CA GLY A 117 21.88 -18.31 -1.64
C GLY A 117 21.91 -19.68 -2.32
N THR A 118 22.09 -20.77 -1.56
CA THR A 118 22.11 -22.12 -2.12
C THR A 118 20.70 -22.52 -2.61
N PRO A 119 20.54 -23.01 -3.85
CA PRO A 119 19.25 -23.44 -4.39
C PRO A 119 18.55 -24.50 -3.53
N ALA A 120 17.21 -24.51 -3.54
CA ALA A 120 16.39 -25.36 -2.68
C ALA A 120 16.71 -26.85 -2.80
N ALA A 121 16.78 -27.36 -4.02
CA ALA A 121 17.08 -28.77 -4.26
C ALA A 121 18.44 -29.18 -3.68
N GLU A 122 19.46 -28.34 -3.84
CA GLU A 122 20.83 -28.61 -3.38
C GLU A 122 20.93 -28.56 -1.85
N ARG A 123 20.37 -27.52 -1.22
CA ARG A 123 20.36 -27.42 0.25
C ARG A 123 19.56 -28.55 0.90
N HIS A 124 18.42 -28.95 0.32
CA HIS A 124 17.64 -30.08 0.82
C HIS A 124 18.42 -31.40 0.77
N ALA A 125 19.07 -31.69 -0.37
CA ALA A 125 19.87 -32.90 -0.53
C ALA A 125 21.05 -32.93 0.45
N ARG A 126 21.76 -31.81 0.60
CA ARG A 126 22.92 -31.69 1.50
C ARG A 126 22.52 -31.79 2.97
N ALA A 127 21.44 -31.12 3.39
CA ALA A 127 20.95 -31.19 4.76
C ALA A 127 20.50 -32.61 5.12
N ALA A 128 19.80 -33.30 4.21
CA ALA A 128 19.42 -34.69 4.39
C ALA A 128 20.64 -35.62 4.53
N ALA A 129 21.66 -35.44 3.69
CA ALA A 129 22.91 -36.22 3.77
C ALA A 129 23.68 -35.97 5.07
N LEU A 130 23.75 -34.72 5.55
CA LEU A 130 24.37 -34.39 6.83
C LEU A 130 23.62 -35.01 8.01
N LEU A 131 22.28 -34.93 7.99
CA LEU A 131 21.45 -35.56 9.02
C LEU A 131 21.56 -37.09 9.00
N ASP A 132 21.62 -37.71 7.81
CA ASP A 132 21.82 -39.16 7.66
C ASP A 132 23.18 -39.60 8.22
N ARG A 133 24.27 -38.89 7.86
CA ARG A 133 25.62 -39.14 8.42
C ARG A 133 25.64 -39.07 9.95
N LEU A 134 24.76 -38.28 10.56
CA LEU A 134 24.61 -38.16 12.01
C LEU A 134 23.54 -39.07 12.61
N GLY A 135 23.04 -40.06 11.86
CA GLY A 135 22.06 -41.04 12.34
C GLY A 135 20.65 -40.49 12.53
N LEU A 136 20.30 -39.39 11.84
CA LEU A 136 19.01 -38.68 11.94
C LEU A 136 18.15 -38.79 10.68
N ALA A 137 18.42 -39.75 9.79
CA ALA A 137 17.69 -39.93 8.52
C ALA A 137 16.16 -40.02 8.69
N SER A 138 15.70 -40.75 9.71
CA SER A 138 14.27 -40.93 10.00
C SER A 138 13.64 -39.76 10.77
N ARG A 139 14.40 -38.71 11.08
CA ARG A 139 14.03 -37.59 11.95
C ARG A 139 14.10 -36.23 11.27
N THR A 140 14.32 -36.19 9.96
CA THR A 140 14.46 -34.94 9.17
C THR A 140 13.26 -34.00 9.33
N GLY A 141 12.04 -34.54 9.34
CA GLY A 141 10.79 -33.78 9.52
C GLY A 141 10.42 -33.43 10.98
N ASN A 142 11.16 -33.94 11.97
CA ASN A 142 10.85 -33.71 13.38
C ASN A 142 11.19 -32.27 13.77
N ARG A 143 10.36 -31.65 14.61
CA ARG A 143 10.66 -30.36 15.25
C ARG A 143 11.50 -30.56 16.52
N PRO A 144 12.22 -29.54 17.03
CA PRO A 144 13.10 -29.67 18.19
C PRO A 144 12.45 -30.34 19.41
N HIS A 145 11.20 -30.01 19.73
CA HIS A 145 10.47 -30.61 20.86
C HIS A 145 10.18 -32.11 20.70
N GLN A 146 10.39 -32.67 19.50
CA GLN A 146 10.19 -34.09 19.17
C GLN A 146 11.52 -34.87 19.10
N LEU A 147 12.64 -34.25 19.52
CA LEU A 147 13.99 -34.80 19.47
C LEU A 147 14.59 -34.85 20.89
N SER A 148 15.35 -35.89 21.20
CA SER A 148 16.14 -35.95 22.45
C SER A 148 17.26 -34.91 22.45
N GLY A 149 17.83 -34.60 23.63
CA GLY A 149 18.96 -33.65 23.74
C GLY A 149 20.14 -34.00 22.82
N GLY A 150 20.56 -35.27 22.81
CA GLY A 150 21.60 -35.77 21.89
C GLY A 150 21.25 -35.63 20.42
N GLN A 151 19.99 -35.85 20.06
CA GLN A 151 19.52 -35.64 18.68
C GLN A 151 19.53 -34.16 18.31
N GLN A 152 19.07 -33.27 19.20
CA GLN A 152 19.11 -31.82 18.97
C GLN A 152 20.54 -31.30 18.82
N GLN A 153 21.47 -31.84 19.61
CA GLN A 153 22.89 -31.50 19.49
C GLN A 153 23.45 -31.92 18.12
N ARG A 154 23.14 -33.14 17.67
CA ARG A 154 23.52 -33.59 16.32
C ARG A 154 22.92 -32.73 15.21
N VAL A 155 21.67 -32.27 15.36
CA VAL A 155 21.09 -31.28 14.42
C VAL A 155 21.90 -29.97 14.42
N SER A 156 22.30 -29.47 15.60
CA SER A 156 23.14 -28.27 15.72
C SER A 156 24.51 -28.46 15.04
N ILE A 157 25.12 -29.64 15.16
CA ILE A 157 26.37 -29.98 14.49
C ILE A 157 26.18 -30.07 12.97
N ALA A 158 25.14 -30.75 12.48
CA ALA A 158 24.82 -30.76 11.05
C ALA A 158 24.64 -29.34 10.50
N ARG A 159 23.97 -28.46 11.25
CA ARG A 159 23.83 -27.04 10.89
C ARG A 159 25.18 -26.34 10.82
N ALA A 160 26.07 -26.55 11.79
CA ALA A 160 27.42 -25.98 11.79
C ALA A 160 28.25 -26.43 10.57
N LEU A 161 27.98 -27.63 10.04
CA LEU A 161 28.66 -28.21 8.87
C LEU A 161 28.00 -27.85 7.53
N MET A 162 26.82 -27.23 7.54
CA MET A 162 26.03 -27.01 6.33
C MET A 162 26.82 -26.27 5.24
N ASN A 163 27.49 -25.18 5.60
CA ASN A 163 28.31 -24.39 4.68
C ASN A 163 29.79 -24.81 4.66
N GLY A 164 30.12 -25.96 5.24
CA GLY A 164 31.47 -26.50 5.29
C GLY A 164 32.14 -26.40 6.65
N GLY A 165 31.66 -25.55 7.58
CA GLY A 165 32.08 -25.55 8.99
C GLY A 165 33.61 -25.53 9.18
N HIS A 166 34.31 -24.65 8.48
CA HIS A 166 35.77 -24.61 8.45
C HIS A 166 36.39 -24.39 9.83
N ILE A 167 35.74 -23.56 10.65
CA ILE A 167 36.07 -23.33 12.05
C ILE A 167 34.83 -23.68 12.87
N ILE A 168 34.92 -24.72 13.69
CA ILE A 168 33.83 -25.15 14.55
C ILE A 168 34.07 -24.59 15.95
N LEU A 169 33.16 -23.72 16.39
CA LEU A 169 33.12 -23.20 17.74
C LEU A 169 32.07 -23.97 18.53
N ALA A 170 32.53 -24.81 19.46
CA ALA A 170 31.68 -25.67 20.26
C ALA A 170 31.69 -25.23 21.73
N ASP A 171 30.59 -24.65 22.21
CA ASP A 171 30.40 -24.23 23.59
C ASP A 171 29.68 -25.32 24.39
N GLU A 172 30.40 -25.98 25.29
CA GLU A 172 29.92 -27.08 26.14
C GLU A 172 29.11 -28.16 25.40
N PRO A 173 29.66 -28.75 24.32
CA PRO A 173 28.87 -29.58 23.42
C PRO A 173 28.38 -30.90 24.03
N THR A 174 28.91 -31.31 25.18
CA THR A 174 28.55 -32.52 25.91
C THR A 174 27.80 -32.24 27.22
N GLY A 175 27.72 -30.99 27.67
CA GLY A 175 27.24 -30.65 29.02
C GLY A 175 25.75 -30.94 29.28
N ALA A 176 24.96 -31.11 28.23
CA ALA A 176 23.53 -31.42 28.31
C ALA A 176 23.20 -32.86 27.84
N LEU A 177 24.22 -33.72 27.72
CA LEU A 177 24.12 -35.07 27.18
C LEU A 177 24.44 -36.14 28.23
N ASP A 178 23.91 -37.35 28.03
CA ASP A 178 24.38 -38.53 28.73
C ASP A 178 25.79 -38.94 28.23
N SER A 179 26.48 -39.78 28.98
CA SER A 179 27.87 -40.18 28.67
C SER A 179 28.04 -40.86 27.32
N HIS A 180 27.05 -41.62 26.85
CA HIS A 180 27.11 -42.29 25.55
C HIS A 180 26.95 -41.27 24.42
N SER A 181 25.89 -40.45 24.47
CA SER A 181 25.67 -39.37 23.50
C SER A 181 26.82 -38.36 23.48
N GLY A 182 27.39 -38.04 24.64
CA GLY A 182 28.55 -37.15 24.77
C GLY A 182 29.80 -37.73 24.11
N ALA A 183 30.07 -39.03 24.29
CA ALA A 183 31.19 -39.70 23.63
C ALA A 183 31.06 -39.71 22.10
N GLU A 184 29.85 -39.95 21.57
CA GLU A 184 29.57 -39.89 20.12
C GLU A 184 29.85 -38.49 19.54
N VAL A 185 29.41 -37.43 20.23
CA VAL A 185 29.67 -36.04 19.81
C VAL A 185 31.16 -35.73 19.81
N MET A 186 31.91 -36.19 20.81
CA MET A 186 33.36 -35.99 20.85
C MET A 186 34.08 -36.74 19.73
N THR A 187 33.72 -37.99 19.46
CA THR A 187 34.27 -38.75 18.33
C THR A 187 34.03 -38.03 17.00
N LEU A 188 32.86 -37.44 16.81
CA LEU A 188 32.57 -36.65 15.61
C LEU A 188 33.46 -35.39 15.51
N LEU A 189 33.69 -34.68 16.61
CA LEU A 189 34.61 -33.53 16.61
C LEU A 189 36.06 -33.95 16.34
N ASP A 190 36.50 -35.09 16.88
CA ASP A 190 37.80 -35.70 16.60
C ASP A 190 37.95 -36.02 15.10
N GLU A 191 36.93 -36.60 14.47
CA GLU A 191 36.89 -36.88 13.03
C GLU A 191 36.98 -35.59 12.20
N LEU A 192 36.22 -34.55 12.56
CA LEU A 192 36.24 -33.27 11.86
C LEU A 192 37.62 -32.60 11.97
N ALA A 193 38.23 -32.61 13.15
CA ALA A 193 39.60 -32.13 13.32
C ALA A 193 40.59 -32.90 12.44
N SER A 194 40.43 -34.23 12.31
CA SER A 194 41.27 -35.06 11.43
C SER A 194 41.10 -34.76 9.94
N GLN A 195 39.92 -34.28 9.55
CA GLN A 195 39.59 -33.84 8.18
C GLN A 195 40.12 -32.43 7.86
N GLY A 196 40.77 -31.76 8.82
CA GLY A 196 41.42 -30.46 8.63
C GLY A 196 40.56 -29.26 9.06
N HIS A 197 39.40 -29.49 9.68
CA HIS A 197 38.62 -28.43 10.31
C HIS A 197 39.35 -27.91 11.55
N VAL A 198 39.26 -26.60 11.80
CA VAL A 198 39.69 -26.03 13.08
C VAL A 198 38.58 -26.27 14.09
N VAL A 199 38.88 -26.90 15.21
CA VAL A 199 37.89 -27.15 16.26
C VAL A 199 38.32 -26.38 17.51
N ILE A 200 37.48 -25.46 17.96
CA ILE A 200 37.66 -24.69 19.18
C ILE A 200 36.54 -25.10 20.13
N LEU A 201 36.90 -25.92 21.10
CA LEU A 201 36.02 -26.47 22.11
C LEU A 201 36.13 -25.63 23.38
N ILE A 202 35.00 -25.21 23.94
CA ILE A 202 34.95 -24.53 25.23
C ILE A 202 34.27 -25.46 26.21
N THR A 203 34.95 -25.76 27.32
CA THR A 203 34.37 -26.62 28.35
C THR A 203 34.93 -26.32 29.73
N HIS A 204 34.17 -26.61 30.78
CA HIS A 204 34.68 -26.67 32.15
C HIS A 204 35.13 -28.09 32.54
N ASP A 205 34.83 -29.11 31.73
CA ASP A 205 35.19 -30.50 31.99
C ASP A 205 36.62 -30.81 31.49
N ARG A 206 37.47 -31.21 32.42
CA ARG A 206 38.87 -31.54 32.13
C ARG A 206 39.03 -32.82 31.33
N GLU A 207 38.13 -33.79 31.47
CA GLU A 207 38.19 -35.03 30.69
C GLU A 207 37.83 -34.78 29.22
N VAL A 208 36.84 -33.91 28.99
CA VAL A 208 36.45 -33.45 27.64
C VAL A 208 37.58 -32.62 27.03
N ALA A 209 38.19 -31.71 27.79
CA ALA A 209 39.31 -30.90 27.32
C ALA A 209 40.56 -31.71 26.98
N ALA A 210 40.82 -32.82 27.70
CA ALA A 210 41.97 -33.69 27.47
C ALA A 210 41.97 -34.38 26.09
N ARG A 211 40.83 -34.41 25.40
CA ARG A 211 40.74 -34.88 24.01
C ARG A 211 41.34 -33.90 23.00
N ALA A 212 41.38 -32.60 23.31
CA ALA A 212 41.97 -31.61 22.43
C ALA A 212 43.51 -31.72 22.40
N LYS A 213 44.11 -31.27 21.30
CA LYS A 213 45.57 -31.30 21.11
C LYS A 213 46.27 -30.15 21.84
N ARG A 214 45.57 -29.05 22.08
CA ARG A 214 46.05 -27.89 22.82
C ARG A 214 44.99 -27.46 23.83
N VAL A 215 45.38 -27.23 25.06
CA VAL A 215 44.47 -26.84 26.15
C VAL A 215 44.91 -25.48 26.68
N ILE A 216 44.00 -24.51 26.60
CA ILE A 216 44.16 -23.14 27.07
C ILE A 216 43.30 -22.96 28.31
N GLU A 217 43.90 -22.59 29.44
CA GLU A 217 43.17 -22.34 30.67
C GLU A 217 42.98 -20.84 30.89
N ILE A 218 41.74 -20.42 31.13
CA ILE A 218 41.33 -19.04 31.37
C ILE A 218 40.77 -18.90 32.79
N SER A 219 41.33 -17.95 33.54
CA SER A 219 40.83 -17.51 34.84
C SER A 219 40.75 -15.99 34.88
N ASP A 220 39.66 -15.47 35.46
CA ASP A 220 39.45 -14.04 35.69
C ASP A 220 39.71 -13.13 34.47
N GLY A 221 39.38 -13.62 33.26
CA GLY A 221 39.55 -12.87 32.02
C GLY A 221 40.97 -12.85 31.45
N LEU A 222 41.88 -13.69 31.96
CA LEU A 222 43.26 -13.84 31.51
C LEU A 222 43.55 -15.30 31.14
N VAL A 223 44.45 -15.51 30.18
CA VAL A 223 45.01 -16.83 29.89
C VAL A 223 46.10 -17.13 30.92
N ILE A 224 45.94 -18.21 31.69
CA ILE A 224 46.87 -18.60 32.75
C ILE A 224 47.75 -19.79 32.37
N SER A 225 47.30 -20.61 31.41
CA SER A 225 48.06 -21.74 30.87
C SER A 225 47.70 -21.97 29.42
N ASP A 226 48.68 -22.37 28.62
CA ASP A 226 48.52 -22.78 27.23
C ASP A 226 49.46 -23.96 26.97
N THR A 227 48.91 -25.17 27.03
CA THR A 227 49.68 -26.41 26.95
C THR A 227 49.32 -27.17 25.68
N ALA A 228 50.28 -27.36 24.79
CA ALA A 228 50.14 -28.28 23.66
C ALA A 228 50.54 -29.70 24.11
N ASN A 229 49.71 -30.68 23.80
CA ASN A 229 50.04 -32.09 24.02
C ASN A 229 51.04 -32.51 22.93
N ASP A 230 52.26 -32.91 23.33
CA ASP A 230 53.47 -33.03 22.51
C ASP A 230 53.45 -34.17 21.45
N ARG A 231 52.26 -34.62 21.04
CA ARG A 231 52.04 -35.79 20.18
C ARG A 231 51.63 -35.49 18.74
N SER A 232 51.68 -34.25 18.28
CA SER A 232 51.55 -33.99 16.84
C SER A 232 52.26 -32.73 16.42
N THR A 233 53.32 -32.92 15.63
CA THR A 233 53.78 -31.97 14.63
C THR A 233 52.56 -31.48 13.83
N PRO A 234 52.41 -30.17 13.56
CA PRO A 234 51.35 -29.70 12.67
C PRO A 234 51.48 -30.47 11.36
N PRO A 235 50.38 -30.98 10.76
CA PRO A 235 50.47 -31.64 9.47
C PRO A 235 51.07 -30.65 8.48
N ALA A 236 52.35 -30.85 8.16
CA ALA A 236 52.97 -30.24 7.01
C ALA A 236 52.32 -30.92 5.80
N ASP A 237 51.68 -30.12 4.96
CA ASP A 237 51.15 -30.51 3.66
C ASP A 237 49.86 -31.35 3.67
N ASN A 238 48.81 -30.86 4.35
CA ASN A 238 47.45 -31.21 3.91
C ASN A 238 46.95 -30.19 2.87
N PRO A 239 46.90 -30.51 1.57
CA PRO A 239 46.38 -29.61 0.53
C PRO A 239 44.89 -29.28 0.71
N ALA A 240 44.17 -29.98 1.60
CA ALA A 240 42.78 -29.69 1.98
C ALA A 240 42.64 -28.73 3.18
N ALA A 241 43.72 -28.40 3.89
CA ALA A 241 43.67 -27.42 4.98
C ALA A 241 43.44 -26.02 4.41
N LEU A 242 42.39 -25.33 4.85
CA LEU A 242 42.07 -23.99 4.37
C LEU A 242 43.26 -23.06 4.57
N GLN A 243 43.85 -22.63 3.46
CA GLN A 243 44.79 -21.54 3.50
C GLN A 243 43.98 -20.26 3.70
N ALA A 244 44.39 -19.47 4.69
CA ALA A 244 43.80 -18.16 5.02
C ALA A 244 43.61 -17.26 3.78
N VAL A 245 44.40 -17.48 2.73
CA VAL A 245 44.35 -16.81 1.42
C VAL A 245 43.09 -17.15 0.60
N ASP A 246 42.62 -18.39 0.62
CA ASP A 246 41.43 -18.81 -0.16
C ASP A 246 40.14 -18.23 0.41
N LEU A 247 40.03 -18.20 1.74
CA LEU A 247 38.94 -17.53 2.45
C LEU A 247 38.93 -16.02 2.17
N ARG A 248 40.10 -15.39 2.14
CA ARG A 248 40.25 -13.97 1.83
C ARG A 248 39.82 -13.62 0.41
N LYS A 249 40.20 -14.44 -0.57
CA LYS A 249 39.77 -14.27 -1.97
C LYS A 249 38.25 -14.39 -2.08
N ARG A 250 37.66 -15.40 -1.44
CA ARG A 250 36.20 -15.58 -1.39
C ARG A 250 35.47 -14.44 -0.67
N LEU A 251 36.05 -13.84 0.38
CA LEU A 251 35.47 -12.66 1.05
C LEU A 251 35.39 -11.48 0.08
N SER A 252 36.45 -11.24 -0.70
CA SER A 252 36.49 -10.15 -1.68
C SER A 252 35.58 -10.38 -2.89
N GLU A 253 35.37 -11.63 -3.30
CA GLU A 253 34.52 -11.99 -4.46
C GLU A 253 33.03 -12.16 -4.06
N GLY A 254 32.75 -12.66 -2.86
CA GLY A 254 31.41 -13.05 -2.39
C GLY A 254 30.60 -11.94 -1.73
N SER A 255 31.20 -10.81 -1.35
CA SER A 255 30.46 -9.65 -0.82
C SER A 255 29.60 -8.95 -1.88
N GLY A 256 29.90 -9.13 -3.17
CA GLY A 256 29.25 -8.43 -4.29
C GLY A 256 28.12 -9.18 -5.02
N SER A 257 27.78 -10.42 -4.66
CA SER A 257 26.77 -11.19 -5.40
C SER A 257 25.33 -10.74 -5.06
N HIS A 258 24.77 -9.92 -5.95
CA HIS A 258 23.39 -9.38 -5.91
C HIS A 258 22.33 -10.29 -6.55
N SER A 259 22.67 -11.51 -7.00
CA SER A 259 21.84 -12.24 -7.98
C SER A 259 20.72 -13.15 -7.41
N ALA A 260 20.54 -13.25 -6.09
CA ALA A 260 19.59 -14.21 -5.49
C ALA A 260 18.24 -13.61 -5.00
N TRP A 261 17.96 -12.33 -5.29
CA TRP A 261 16.83 -11.63 -4.67
C TRP A 261 15.44 -12.22 -4.96
N GLN A 262 15.22 -12.87 -6.12
CA GLN A 262 13.91 -13.44 -6.48
C GLN A 262 13.57 -14.70 -5.68
N GLY A 263 14.55 -15.60 -5.50
CA GLY A 263 14.37 -16.80 -4.68
C GLY A 263 14.16 -16.46 -3.21
N GLU A 264 14.93 -15.49 -2.70
CA GLU A 264 14.79 -14.96 -1.35
C GLU A 264 13.40 -14.37 -1.08
N LEU A 265 12.81 -13.68 -2.07
CA LEU A 265 11.50 -13.05 -1.93
C LEU A 265 10.37 -14.09 -1.87
N LEU A 266 10.46 -15.15 -2.68
CA LEU A 266 9.49 -16.25 -2.62
C LEU A 266 9.57 -16.99 -1.28
N ASP A 267 10.78 -17.28 -0.80
CA ASP A 267 11.00 -17.92 0.50
C ASP A 267 10.47 -17.02 1.64
N ALA A 268 10.67 -15.70 1.56
CA ALA A 268 10.14 -14.74 2.53
C ALA A 268 8.60 -14.67 2.52
N VAL A 269 7.97 -14.70 1.34
CA VAL A 269 6.50 -14.72 1.21
C VAL A 269 5.91 -16.01 1.76
N GLN A 270 6.50 -17.17 1.45
CA GLN A 270 6.06 -18.46 1.98
C GLN A 270 6.21 -18.51 3.51
N ALA A 271 7.31 -17.97 4.03
CA ALA A 271 7.53 -17.87 5.47
C ALA A 271 6.47 -16.96 6.14
N ALA A 272 6.22 -15.77 5.57
CA ALA A 272 5.20 -14.84 6.06
C ALA A 272 3.80 -15.49 6.08
N TRP A 273 3.43 -16.17 4.99
CA TRP A 273 2.15 -16.88 4.89
C TRP A 273 2.00 -17.96 5.96
N ARG A 274 3.06 -18.76 6.19
CA ARG A 274 3.06 -19.81 7.21
C ARG A 274 2.90 -19.22 8.61
N VAL A 275 3.59 -18.13 8.93
CA VAL A 275 3.50 -17.44 10.24
C VAL A 275 2.09 -16.90 10.47
N MET A 276 1.48 -16.27 9.46
CA MET A 276 0.10 -15.80 9.52
C MET A 276 -0.89 -16.94 9.82
N TRP A 277 -0.67 -18.12 9.25
CA TRP A 277 -1.54 -19.28 9.44
C TRP A 277 -1.40 -19.95 10.82
N ILE A 278 -0.21 -19.85 11.43
CA ILE A 278 0.05 -20.34 12.79
C ILE A 278 -0.61 -19.40 13.80
N ASN A 279 -0.48 -18.09 13.62
CA ASN A 279 -0.94 -17.07 14.57
C ASN A 279 -2.30 -16.45 14.20
N ARG A 280 -3.30 -17.29 13.88
CA ARG A 280 -4.58 -16.87 13.27
C ARG A 280 -5.31 -15.76 14.02
N PHE A 281 -5.40 -15.83 15.34
CA PHE A 281 -6.11 -14.83 16.15
C PHE A 281 -5.44 -13.46 16.09
N ARG A 282 -4.11 -13.43 16.22
CA ARG A 282 -3.31 -12.22 16.10
C ARG A 282 -3.44 -11.63 14.71
N THR A 283 -3.28 -12.47 13.68
CA THR A 283 -3.41 -12.06 12.27
C THR A 283 -4.82 -11.52 11.98
N ALA A 284 -5.88 -12.16 12.48
CA ALA A 284 -7.24 -11.67 12.33
C ALA A 284 -7.43 -10.28 12.97
N LEU A 285 -6.88 -10.06 14.17
CA LEU A 285 -6.97 -8.78 14.87
C LEU A 285 -6.22 -7.66 14.13
N THR A 286 -5.02 -7.94 13.59
CA THR A 286 -4.30 -6.98 12.73
C THR A 286 -5.05 -6.67 11.45
N LEU A 287 -5.59 -7.70 10.80
CA LEU A 287 -6.27 -7.56 9.53
C LEU A 287 -7.57 -6.76 9.70
N LEU A 288 -8.28 -6.92 10.83
CA LEU A 288 -9.54 -6.22 11.08
C LEU A 288 -9.40 -4.70 10.96
N GLY A 289 -8.34 -4.11 11.53
CA GLY A 289 -8.08 -2.67 11.43
C GLY A 289 -7.85 -2.20 9.98
N ILE A 290 -7.06 -2.97 9.21
CA ILE A 290 -6.78 -2.66 7.81
C ILE A 290 -8.04 -2.84 6.95
N VAL A 291 -8.78 -3.93 7.15
CA VAL A 291 -10.01 -4.28 6.41
C VAL A 291 -11.06 -3.20 6.62
N ILE A 292 -11.33 -2.80 7.87
CA ILE A 292 -12.29 -1.74 8.18
C ILE A 292 -11.83 -0.40 7.60
N GLY A 293 -10.53 -0.08 7.72
CA GLY A 293 -9.96 1.16 7.18
C GLY A 293 -10.10 1.24 5.66
N VAL A 294 -9.71 0.20 4.93
CA VAL A 294 -9.84 0.16 3.47
C VAL A 294 -11.30 0.14 3.04
N ALA A 295 -12.15 -0.63 3.72
CA ALA A 295 -13.56 -0.70 3.38
C ALA A 295 -14.27 0.65 3.54
N SER A 296 -14.00 1.37 4.64
CA SER A 296 -14.59 2.68 4.89
C SER A 296 -14.14 3.71 3.86
N VAL A 297 -12.84 3.75 3.50
CA VAL A 297 -12.31 4.63 2.45
C VAL A 297 -13.01 4.38 1.11
N VAL A 298 -13.07 3.12 0.68
CA VAL A 298 -13.65 2.77 -0.63
C VAL A 298 -15.14 3.10 -0.67
N VAL A 299 -15.90 2.75 0.38
CA VAL A 299 -17.34 3.03 0.45
C VAL A 299 -17.60 4.55 0.47
N MET A 300 -16.89 5.30 1.32
CA MET A 300 -17.11 6.76 1.42
C MET A 300 -16.80 7.48 0.10
N LEU A 301 -15.71 7.10 -0.58
CA LEU A 301 -15.38 7.67 -1.89
C LEU A 301 -16.40 7.27 -2.96
N ALA A 302 -16.88 6.02 -2.95
CA ALA A 302 -17.89 5.55 -3.90
C ALA A 302 -19.26 6.23 -3.69
N VAL A 303 -19.64 6.52 -2.44
CA VAL A 303 -20.84 7.30 -2.11
C VAL A 303 -20.67 8.76 -2.54
N GLY A 304 -19.52 9.38 -2.27
CA GLY A 304 -19.25 10.76 -2.69
C GLY A 304 -19.32 10.93 -4.22
N GLU A 305 -18.70 10.01 -4.96
CA GLU A 305 -18.75 10.01 -6.42
C GLU A 305 -20.15 9.68 -6.96
N GLY A 306 -20.88 8.76 -6.31
CA GLY A 306 -22.27 8.44 -6.65
C GLY A 306 -23.19 9.64 -6.51
N SER A 307 -23.16 10.30 -5.35
CA SER A 307 -23.92 11.54 -5.08
C SER A 307 -23.55 12.65 -6.06
N LYS A 308 -22.26 12.85 -6.32
CA LYS A 308 -21.80 13.84 -7.31
C LYS A 308 -22.37 13.56 -8.69
N ARG A 309 -22.32 12.30 -9.18
CA ARG A 309 -22.88 11.93 -10.48
C ARG A 309 -24.39 12.11 -10.54
N GLN A 310 -25.10 11.76 -9.47
CA GLN A 310 -26.55 11.94 -9.39
C GLN A 310 -26.94 13.42 -9.48
N VAL A 311 -26.28 14.29 -8.68
CA VAL A 311 -26.53 15.74 -8.71
C VAL A 311 -26.19 16.32 -10.09
N MET A 312 -25.05 15.94 -10.69
CA MET A 312 -24.67 16.41 -12.03
C MET A 312 -25.63 15.93 -13.13
N ALA A 313 -26.13 14.69 -13.04
CA ALA A 313 -27.10 14.15 -13.99
C ALA A 313 -28.45 14.88 -13.89
N GLN A 314 -28.92 15.14 -12.67
CA GLN A 314 -30.13 15.93 -12.44
C GLN A 314 -29.94 17.36 -12.97
N MET A 315 -28.79 18.01 -12.71
CA MET A 315 -28.50 19.35 -13.20
C MET A 315 -28.32 19.44 -14.72
N SER A 316 -27.79 18.41 -15.37
CA SER A 316 -27.63 18.39 -16.83
C SER A 316 -28.98 18.42 -17.56
N SER A 317 -30.06 17.91 -16.94
CA SER A 317 -31.43 18.00 -17.46
C SER A 317 -32.02 19.43 -17.43
N PHE A 318 -31.38 20.36 -16.71
CA PHE A 318 -31.76 21.77 -16.65
C PHE A 318 -31.04 22.66 -17.69
N GLY A 319 -30.29 22.06 -18.63
CA GLY A 319 -29.60 22.80 -19.69
C GLY A 319 -28.31 23.45 -19.20
N SER A 320 -27.32 22.63 -18.84
CA SER A 320 -25.99 23.06 -18.39
C SER A 320 -25.18 23.82 -19.45
N ASN A 321 -25.65 23.81 -20.69
CA ASN A 321 -25.05 24.43 -21.87
C ASN A 321 -25.88 25.62 -22.41
N ILE A 322 -26.85 26.13 -21.65
CA ILE A 322 -27.74 27.23 -22.05
C ILE A 322 -27.24 28.57 -21.48
N ILE A 323 -27.23 29.59 -22.33
CA ILE A 323 -26.99 30.99 -22.00
C ILE A 323 -28.26 31.78 -22.31
N TYR A 324 -28.70 32.62 -21.37
CA TYR A 324 -29.77 33.58 -21.59
C TYR A 324 -29.16 34.96 -21.82
N LEU A 325 -29.60 35.62 -22.89
CA LEU A 325 -29.20 36.98 -23.25
C LEU A 325 -30.45 37.86 -23.23
N ASN A 326 -30.41 38.98 -22.51
CA ASN A 326 -31.49 39.96 -22.55
C ASN A 326 -30.93 41.39 -22.61
N GLY A 327 -31.76 42.36 -23.00
CA GLY A 327 -31.41 43.77 -23.08
C GLY A 327 -31.42 44.52 -21.73
N LYS A 328 -31.22 43.84 -20.59
CA LYS A 328 -31.08 44.54 -19.31
C LYS A 328 -29.65 45.04 -19.19
N ALA A 329 -29.51 46.33 -18.93
CA ALA A 329 -28.21 46.87 -18.56
C ALA A 329 -27.81 46.37 -17.15
N PRO A 330 -26.51 46.11 -16.89
CA PRO A 330 -26.02 45.73 -15.56
C PRO A 330 -26.33 46.79 -14.48
N ASN A 331 -26.53 48.04 -14.88
CA ASN A 331 -26.98 49.12 -14.02
C ASN A 331 -28.51 49.26 -14.09
N PRO A 332 -29.26 49.04 -12.99
CA PRO A 332 -30.73 49.14 -12.98
C PRO A 332 -31.28 50.52 -13.36
N ARG A 333 -30.44 51.57 -13.33
CA ARG A 333 -30.80 52.95 -13.70
C ARG A 333 -30.55 53.27 -15.18
N ALA A 334 -29.86 52.40 -15.91
CA ALA A 334 -29.62 52.59 -17.34
C ALA A 334 -30.85 52.12 -18.14
N PRO A 335 -31.15 52.75 -19.28
CA PRO A 335 -32.19 52.28 -20.17
C PRO A 335 -31.90 50.85 -20.61
N LYS A 336 -32.96 50.06 -20.80
CA LYS A 336 -32.85 48.72 -21.39
C LYS A 336 -32.32 48.85 -22.83
N GLY A 337 -31.35 48.01 -23.18
CA GLY A 337 -31.00 47.77 -24.56
C GLY A 337 -32.10 47.00 -25.28
N VAL A 338 -32.05 47.02 -26.61
CA VAL A 338 -32.89 46.20 -27.47
C VAL A 338 -31.95 45.25 -28.18
N ILE A 339 -32.23 43.95 -28.13
CA ILE A 339 -31.52 43.00 -28.97
C ILE A 339 -32.37 42.76 -30.21
N THR A 340 -31.82 43.02 -31.38
CA THR A 340 -32.54 42.94 -32.66
C THR A 340 -32.48 41.53 -33.25
N LEU A 341 -33.41 41.22 -34.16
CA LEU A 341 -33.37 39.95 -34.90
C LEU A 341 -32.12 39.79 -35.78
N GLU A 342 -31.55 40.89 -36.27
CA GLU A 342 -30.27 40.88 -37.00
C GLU A 342 -29.11 40.45 -36.09
N GLU A 343 -29.09 40.94 -34.84
CA GLU A 343 -28.12 40.51 -33.84
C GLU A 343 -28.30 39.04 -33.46
N VAL A 344 -29.55 38.55 -33.37
CA VAL A 344 -29.82 37.12 -33.15
C VAL A 344 -29.24 36.27 -34.27
N ALA A 345 -29.42 36.68 -35.53
CA ALA A 345 -28.84 35.99 -36.68
C ALA A 345 -27.30 35.97 -36.62
N ALA A 346 -26.67 37.12 -36.35
CA ALA A 346 -25.21 37.24 -36.23
C ALA A 346 -24.65 36.38 -35.07
N LEU A 347 -25.36 36.29 -33.95
CA LEU A 347 -25.00 35.43 -32.82
C LEU A 347 -25.10 33.94 -33.18
N GLY A 348 -26.06 33.56 -34.03
CA GLY A 348 -26.22 32.20 -34.51
C GLY A 348 -25.06 31.69 -35.37
N GLU A 349 -24.29 32.59 -35.99
CA GLU A 349 -23.11 32.24 -36.80
C GLU A 349 -21.85 31.94 -35.98
N LEU A 350 -21.86 32.22 -34.66
CA LEU A 350 -20.72 31.95 -33.80
C LEU A 350 -20.43 30.44 -33.73
N PRO A 351 -19.15 30.01 -33.83
CA PRO A 351 -18.80 28.59 -33.91
C PRO A 351 -19.15 27.81 -32.63
N GLU A 352 -19.20 28.49 -31.48
CA GLU A 352 -19.56 27.87 -30.20
C GLU A 352 -21.07 27.64 -30.02
N VAL A 353 -21.90 28.33 -30.82
CA VAL A 353 -23.37 28.24 -30.77
C VAL A 353 -23.82 27.01 -31.56
N LYS A 354 -24.75 26.24 -30.97
CA LYS A 354 -25.39 25.08 -31.61
C LYS A 354 -26.78 25.44 -32.11
N MET A 355 -27.57 26.08 -31.25
CA MET A 355 -28.93 26.51 -31.52
C MET A 355 -29.16 27.84 -30.79
N ILE A 356 -29.95 28.71 -31.39
CA ILE A 356 -30.33 30.01 -30.84
C ILE A 356 -31.82 30.19 -31.07
N MET A 357 -32.52 30.74 -30.08
CA MET A 357 -33.96 30.91 -30.13
C MET A 357 -34.33 32.26 -29.51
N PRO A 358 -34.98 33.17 -30.26
CA PRO A 358 -35.58 34.37 -29.70
C PRO A 358 -36.84 34.01 -28.91
N VAL A 359 -37.10 34.74 -27.82
CA VAL A 359 -38.27 34.50 -26.98
C VAL A 359 -38.98 35.81 -26.66
N ASN A 360 -40.30 35.81 -26.89
CA ASN A 360 -41.22 36.84 -26.44
C ASN A 360 -42.27 36.19 -25.57
N GLY A 361 -42.39 36.57 -24.30
CA GLY A 361 -43.36 35.90 -23.44
C GLY A 361 -43.81 36.71 -22.25
N GLY A 362 -44.87 36.21 -21.63
CA GLY A 362 -45.45 36.85 -20.46
C GLY A 362 -46.46 35.93 -19.80
N GLN A 363 -46.86 36.31 -18.58
CA GLN A 363 -48.04 35.73 -17.99
C GLN A 363 -49.26 36.21 -18.76
N ALA A 364 -50.09 35.29 -19.21
CA ALA A 364 -51.34 35.58 -19.92
C ALA A 364 -52.50 34.76 -19.36
N GLY A 365 -53.71 35.29 -19.48
CA GLY A 365 -54.93 34.56 -19.23
C GLY A 365 -55.21 33.57 -20.36
N VAL A 366 -55.55 32.34 -20.00
CA VAL A 366 -55.87 31.25 -20.94
C VAL A 366 -57.22 30.66 -20.59
N ARG A 367 -58.10 30.55 -21.58
CA ARG A 367 -59.48 30.08 -21.42
C ARG A 367 -59.79 28.90 -22.33
N TYR A 368 -60.48 27.92 -21.77
CA TYR A 368 -61.15 26.85 -22.50
C TYR A 368 -62.55 26.61 -21.92
N GLY A 369 -63.60 26.82 -22.73
CA GLY A 369 -64.98 26.74 -22.25
C GLY A 369 -65.23 27.71 -21.07
N ASN A 370 -65.56 27.14 -19.90
CA ASN A 370 -65.82 27.89 -18.66
C ASN A 370 -64.61 27.90 -17.70
N VAL A 371 -63.44 27.39 -18.12
CA VAL A 371 -62.24 27.31 -17.28
C VAL A 371 -61.26 28.40 -17.68
N ASP A 372 -60.89 29.21 -16.69
CA ASP A 372 -59.88 30.26 -16.79
C ASP A 372 -58.64 29.87 -15.99
N HIS A 373 -57.46 30.04 -16.57
CA HIS A 373 -56.18 29.75 -15.93
C HIS A 373 -55.11 30.74 -16.38
N SER A 374 -54.14 31.04 -15.52
CA SER A 374 -53.00 31.90 -15.88
C SER A 374 -51.76 31.05 -16.10
N SER A 375 -51.14 31.23 -17.26
CA SER A 375 -49.96 30.48 -17.68
C SER A 375 -48.91 31.40 -18.29
N TYR A 376 -47.64 31.00 -18.22
CA TYR A 376 -46.61 31.66 -18.99
C TYR A 376 -46.74 31.26 -20.45
N VAL A 377 -47.07 32.22 -21.31
CA VAL A 377 -47.13 32.03 -22.75
C VAL A 377 -45.85 32.58 -23.34
N GLY A 378 -45.07 31.72 -23.99
CA GLY A 378 -43.86 32.11 -24.71
C GLY A 378 -44.02 31.86 -26.20
N GLY A 379 -43.74 32.89 -26.99
CA GLY A 379 -43.33 32.79 -28.38
C GLY A 379 -41.94 32.21 -28.46
N ASN A 380 -41.82 31.02 -29.04
CA ASN A 380 -40.57 30.31 -29.23
C ASN A 380 -40.50 29.82 -30.69
N ASP A 381 -39.32 29.50 -31.18
CA ASP A 381 -39.17 28.87 -32.50
C ASP A 381 -39.21 27.34 -32.42
N THR A 382 -38.95 26.68 -33.54
CA THR A 382 -38.93 25.21 -33.66
C THR A 382 -37.81 24.53 -32.87
N HIS A 383 -36.80 25.28 -32.38
CA HIS A 383 -35.68 24.74 -31.61
C HIS A 383 -36.02 24.52 -30.13
N PHE A 384 -37.14 25.03 -29.62
CA PHE A 384 -37.52 24.95 -28.21
C PHE A 384 -37.40 23.53 -27.60
N PRO A 385 -37.98 22.46 -28.21
CA PRO A 385 -37.88 21.11 -27.63
C PRO A 385 -36.43 20.60 -27.57
N ALA A 386 -35.62 20.97 -28.57
CA ALA A 386 -34.23 20.54 -28.67
C ALA A 386 -33.31 21.30 -27.71
N ILE A 387 -33.54 22.61 -27.51
CA ILE A 387 -32.78 23.44 -26.57
C ILE A 387 -33.04 23.02 -25.13
N PHE A 388 -34.31 22.80 -24.75
CA PHE A 388 -34.68 22.47 -23.37
C PHE A 388 -34.76 20.96 -23.08
N ASN A 389 -34.46 20.12 -24.07
CA ASN A 389 -34.64 18.67 -24.03
C ASN A 389 -36.04 18.29 -23.51
N TRP A 390 -37.06 18.92 -24.09
CA TRP A 390 -38.44 18.83 -23.62
C TRP A 390 -39.35 18.31 -24.74
N PRO A 391 -39.47 16.98 -24.89
CA PRO A 391 -40.20 16.39 -26.01
C PRO A 391 -41.71 16.57 -25.84
N VAL A 392 -42.40 16.58 -26.98
CA VAL A 392 -43.85 16.49 -27.07
C VAL A 392 -44.26 15.02 -26.91
N VAL A 393 -45.20 14.74 -26.00
CA VAL A 393 -45.70 13.39 -25.68
C VAL A 393 -47.05 13.08 -26.32
N GLU A 394 -47.83 14.10 -26.64
CA GLU A 394 -49.11 13.99 -27.37
C GLU A 394 -49.10 14.98 -28.54
N GLY A 395 -49.51 14.55 -29.73
CA GLY A 395 -49.51 15.40 -30.94
C GLY A 395 -48.10 15.67 -31.50
N SER A 396 -47.88 16.88 -32.01
CA SER A 396 -46.60 17.31 -32.58
C SER A 396 -46.20 18.72 -32.12
N TYR A 397 -44.92 19.05 -32.22
CA TYR A 397 -44.49 20.45 -32.14
C TYR A 397 -44.86 21.19 -33.43
N PHE A 398 -44.93 22.52 -33.39
CA PHE A 398 -45.18 23.31 -34.60
C PHE A 398 -43.96 23.34 -35.52
N SER A 399 -44.19 23.50 -36.82
CA SER A 399 -43.20 23.40 -37.89
C SER A 399 -42.61 24.76 -38.29
N GLU A 400 -41.55 24.76 -39.10
CA GLU A 400 -41.01 26.00 -39.69
C GLU A 400 -42.05 26.72 -40.57
N ALA A 401 -42.97 25.98 -41.19
CA ALA A 401 -44.06 26.57 -41.96
C ALA A 401 -45.07 27.31 -41.05
N ASP A 402 -45.31 26.80 -39.85
CA ASP A 402 -46.18 27.47 -38.86
C ASP A 402 -45.54 28.76 -38.34
N GLU A 403 -44.23 28.73 -38.12
CA GLU A 403 -43.42 29.89 -37.75
C GLU A 403 -43.41 30.95 -38.86
N GLN A 404 -43.18 30.57 -40.12
CA GLN A 404 -43.16 31.52 -41.25
C GLN A 404 -44.53 32.19 -41.50
N ASN A 405 -45.63 31.47 -41.25
CA ASN A 405 -46.98 31.97 -41.52
C ASN A 405 -47.66 32.63 -40.31
N ALA A 406 -46.97 32.75 -39.16
CA ALA A 406 -47.57 33.20 -37.91
C ALA A 406 -48.89 32.47 -37.60
N ALA A 407 -48.82 31.14 -37.70
CA ALA A 407 -49.95 30.25 -37.47
C ALA A 407 -50.40 30.31 -36.00
N ALA A 408 -51.71 30.36 -35.77
CA ALA A 408 -52.30 30.39 -34.44
C ALA A 408 -52.37 28.98 -33.85
N VAL A 409 -51.20 28.36 -33.62
CA VAL A 409 -51.04 27.04 -33.01
C VAL A 409 -50.31 27.14 -31.67
N ALA A 410 -50.63 26.23 -30.74
CA ALA A 410 -50.06 26.19 -29.41
C ALA A 410 -49.68 24.77 -28.99
N VAL A 411 -48.58 24.66 -28.25
CA VAL A 411 -48.15 23.44 -27.58
C VAL A 411 -48.20 23.72 -26.08
N ILE A 412 -48.91 22.89 -25.31
CA ILE A 412 -49.20 23.16 -23.90
C ILE A 412 -48.39 22.25 -22.97
N GLY A 413 -48.02 22.75 -21.80
CA GLY A 413 -47.39 21.95 -20.74
C GLY A 413 -48.39 21.04 -20.03
N HIS A 414 -47.87 20.01 -19.34
CA HIS A 414 -48.70 19.00 -18.67
C HIS A 414 -49.69 19.60 -17.67
N LYS A 415 -49.29 20.64 -16.91
CA LYS A 415 -50.19 21.29 -15.95
C LYS A 415 -51.30 22.10 -16.62
N VAL A 416 -51.00 22.72 -17.76
CA VAL A 416 -52.00 23.44 -18.56
C VAL A 416 -53.03 22.45 -19.11
N ARG A 417 -52.60 21.29 -19.61
CA ARG A 417 -53.49 20.17 -20.00
C ARG A 417 -54.40 19.77 -18.84
N GLN A 418 -53.80 19.47 -17.68
CA GLN A 418 -54.55 19.02 -16.52
C GLN A 418 -55.58 20.06 -16.03
N LYS A 419 -55.22 21.34 -16.03
CA LYS A 419 -56.08 22.43 -15.53
C LYS A 419 -57.20 22.81 -16.50
N LEU A 420 -56.91 22.89 -17.81
CA LEU A 420 -57.90 23.34 -18.80
C LEU A 420 -58.79 22.21 -19.32
N PHE A 421 -58.25 21.00 -19.51
CA PHE A 421 -58.93 19.89 -20.19
C PHE A 421 -59.25 18.69 -19.27
N GLY A 422 -58.57 18.58 -18.13
CA GLY A 422 -58.64 17.41 -17.25
C GLY A 422 -57.96 16.18 -17.86
N GLU A 423 -58.25 14.98 -17.34
CA GLU A 423 -57.67 13.72 -17.82
C GLU A 423 -58.49 13.03 -18.92
N GLN A 424 -59.73 13.46 -19.15
CA GLN A 424 -60.69 12.75 -20.00
C GLN A 424 -60.87 13.36 -21.40
N THR A 425 -60.40 14.59 -21.60
CA THR A 425 -60.55 15.32 -22.87
C THR A 425 -59.22 15.33 -23.61
N ASP A 426 -59.20 14.93 -24.88
CA ASP A 426 -58.03 15.08 -25.74
C ASP A 426 -57.84 16.57 -26.08
N PRO A 427 -56.72 17.19 -25.65
CA PRO A 427 -56.47 18.60 -25.92
C PRO A 427 -56.09 18.84 -27.39
N VAL A 428 -55.57 17.85 -28.11
CA VAL A 428 -55.06 18.05 -29.47
C VAL A 428 -56.20 18.32 -30.45
N GLY A 429 -56.05 19.36 -31.26
CA GLY A 429 -57.05 19.84 -32.21
C GLY A 429 -58.07 20.85 -31.64
N GLN A 430 -58.14 21.00 -30.32
CA GLN A 430 -59.03 21.95 -29.65
C GLN A 430 -58.49 23.39 -29.72
N TYR A 431 -59.38 24.37 -29.62
CA TYR A 431 -59.00 25.78 -29.55
C TYR A 431 -59.04 26.29 -28.12
N ILE A 432 -57.94 26.95 -27.70
CA ILE A 432 -57.85 27.73 -26.47
C ILE A 432 -57.81 29.20 -26.80
N LEU A 433 -58.38 30.06 -25.96
CA LEU A 433 -58.19 31.49 -26.06
C LEU A 433 -57.02 31.90 -25.18
N ILE A 434 -55.99 32.49 -25.78
CA ILE A 434 -54.91 33.14 -25.05
C ILE A 434 -55.21 34.64 -25.13
N GLU A 435 -55.45 35.26 -23.98
CA GLU A 435 -56.11 36.57 -23.89
C GLU A 435 -57.44 36.55 -24.67
N ASN A 436 -57.47 37.17 -25.84
CA ASN A 436 -58.65 37.22 -26.73
C ASN A 436 -58.37 36.61 -28.11
N VAL A 437 -57.26 35.90 -28.28
CA VAL A 437 -56.84 35.32 -29.56
C VAL A 437 -56.99 33.79 -29.51
N PRO A 438 -57.70 33.16 -30.47
CA PRO A 438 -57.84 31.71 -30.51
C PRO A 438 -56.57 31.04 -31.06
N PHE A 439 -56.07 30.03 -30.35
CA PHE A 439 -54.97 29.17 -30.77
C PHE A 439 -55.41 27.70 -30.76
N GLN A 440 -55.06 26.96 -31.80
CA GLN A 440 -55.30 25.52 -31.86
C GLN A 440 -54.18 24.77 -31.12
N VAL A 441 -54.53 23.89 -30.19
CA VAL A 441 -53.56 23.04 -29.51
C VAL A 441 -53.12 21.92 -30.45
N VAL A 442 -51.83 21.84 -30.77
CA VAL A 442 -51.25 20.84 -31.68
C VAL A 442 -50.41 19.79 -30.97
N GLY A 443 -50.05 20.02 -29.70
CA GLY A 443 -49.37 19.02 -28.89
C GLY A 443 -49.26 19.37 -27.41
N VAL A 444 -48.79 18.38 -26.64
CA VAL A 444 -48.56 18.47 -25.18
C VAL A 444 -47.12 18.08 -24.86
N LEU A 445 -46.42 18.89 -24.08
CA LEU A 445 -45.06 18.62 -23.61
C LEU A 445 -45.05 17.56 -22.49
N GLN A 446 -43.95 16.80 -22.39
CA GLN A 446 -43.71 15.85 -21.30
C GLN A 446 -43.85 16.51 -19.92
N GLU A 447 -44.28 15.78 -18.89
CA GLU A 447 -44.22 16.32 -17.52
C GLU A 447 -42.75 16.43 -17.05
N LYS A 448 -42.31 17.62 -16.62
CA LYS A 448 -40.97 17.84 -16.07
C LYS A 448 -40.94 17.73 -14.54
N GLY A 449 -42.10 17.88 -13.89
CA GLY A 449 -42.29 17.72 -12.45
C GLY A 449 -41.85 18.97 -11.66
N ALA A 450 -42.51 19.21 -10.53
CA ALA A 450 -42.16 20.32 -9.63
C ALA A 450 -40.96 19.95 -8.73
N THR A 451 -39.80 20.56 -8.96
CA THR A 451 -38.70 20.56 -7.98
C THR A 451 -38.88 21.74 -7.01
N SER A 452 -38.69 21.48 -5.73
CA SER A 452 -38.78 22.47 -4.64
C SER A 452 -38.04 23.77 -4.95
N GLY A 453 -38.76 24.89 -4.94
CA GLY A 453 -38.22 26.24 -5.16
C GLY A 453 -38.59 26.85 -6.52
N ASP A 454 -39.85 27.26 -6.64
CA ASP A 454 -40.41 28.28 -7.53
C ASP A 454 -39.85 28.44 -8.97
N LEU A 455 -40.46 27.68 -9.88
CA LEU A 455 -40.96 28.08 -11.22
C LEU A 455 -41.57 26.81 -11.81
N ASP A 456 -42.88 26.70 -11.71
CA ASP A 456 -43.68 25.58 -12.23
C ASP A 456 -43.52 25.48 -13.74
N SER A 457 -42.49 24.75 -14.15
CA SER A 457 -42.06 24.68 -15.54
C SER A 457 -43.18 24.11 -16.41
N ASP A 458 -44.03 23.24 -15.83
CA ASP A 458 -45.17 22.60 -16.51
C ASP A 458 -46.37 23.54 -16.75
N ASN A 459 -46.41 24.74 -16.15
CA ASN A 459 -47.41 25.78 -16.40
C ASN A 459 -47.02 26.73 -17.55
N ARG A 460 -46.66 26.15 -18.70
CA ARG A 460 -46.17 26.87 -19.88
C ARG A 460 -46.97 26.56 -21.13
N ILE A 461 -47.12 27.55 -22.00
CA ILE A 461 -47.63 27.39 -23.36
C ILE A 461 -46.58 27.92 -24.33
N ALA A 462 -46.21 27.11 -25.31
CA ALA A 462 -45.34 27.51 -26.40
C ALA A 462 -46.17 27.77 -27.66
N ILE A 463 -46.01 28.94 -28.24
CA ILE A 463 -46.58 29.32 -29.55
C ILE A 463 -45.44 29.74 -30.48
N PRO A 464 -45.64 29.78 -31.81
CA PRO A 464 -44.65 30.32 -32.74
C PRO A 464 -44.22 31.74 -32.36
N TYR A 465 -42.94 32.05 -32.48
CA TYR A 465 -42.37 33.35 -32.11
C TYR A 465 -43.02 34.47 -32.92
N SER A 466 -43.18 34.29 -34.24
CA SER A 466 -43.88 35.19 -35.14
C SER A 466 -45.34 35.44 -34.72
N SER A 467 -46.05 34.40 -34.26
CA SER A 467 -47.42 34.49 -33.76
C SER A 467 -47.49 35.29 -32.47
N ALA A 468 -46.56 35.07 -31.54
CA ALA A 468 -46.47 35.85 -30.31
C ALA A 468 -46.21 37.34 -30.60
N SER A 469 -45.27 37.61 -31.49
CA SER A 469 -44.85 38.96 -31.88
C SER A 469 -45.96 39.73 -32.60
N ILE A 470 -46.71 39.10 -33.51
CA ILE A 470 -47.76 39.75 -34.32
C ILE A 470 -49.11 39.78 -33.59
N ARG A 471 -49.50 38.69 -32.93
CA ARG A 471 -50.88 38.51 -32.43
C ARG A 471 -51.06 38.87 -30.95
N LEU A 472 -50.01 38.80 -30.13
CA LEU A 472 -50.12 38.99 -28.68
C LEU A 472 -49.34 40.20 -28.16
N PHE A 473 -48.03 40.27 -28.41
CA PHE A 473 -47.15 41.24 -27.74
C PHE A 473 -46.85 42.50 -28.54
N GLY A 474 -47.00 42.46 -29.86
CA GLY A 474 -46.84 43.65 -30.72
C GLY A 474 -45.41 44.16 -30.85
N THR A 475 -44.40 43.33 -30.53
CA THR A 475 -42.97 43.66 -30.63
C THR A 475 -42.25 42.63 -31.49
N GLN A 476 -41.47 43.07 -32.47
CA GLN A 476 -40.68 42.18 -33.33
C GLN A 476 -39.36 41.75 -32.69
N ASP A 477 -38.83 42.57 -31.78
CA ASP A 477 -37.58 42.26 -31.07
C ASP A 477 -37.82 41.29 -29.91
N PRO A 478 -36.88 40.35 -29.65
CA PRO A 478 -36.96 39.43 -28.52
C PRO A 478 -36.84 40.13 -27.16
N GLU A 479 -37.68 39.73 -26.21
CA GLU A 479 -37.52 40.06 -24.80
C GLU A 479 -36.21 39.50 -24.25
N TYR A 480 -35.91 38.26 -24.63
CA TYR A 480 -34.63 37.60 -24.39
C TYR A 480 -34.36 36.53 -25.43
N ILE A 481 -33.12 36.06 -25.47
CA ILE A 481 -32.64 35.02 -26.38
C ILE A 481 -32.09 33.88 -25.56
N THR A 482 -32.43 32.67 -25.96
CA THR A 482 -31.87 31.44 -25.40
C THR A 482 -30.84 30.88 -26.37
N ILE A 483 -29.62 30.66 -25.91
CA ILE A 483 -28.50 30.19 -26.72
C ILE A 483 -28.03 28.85 -26.15
N ALA A 484 -28.17 27.77 -26.92
CA ALA A 484 -27.60 26.48 -26.58
C ALA A 484 -26.21 26.34 -27.22
N THR A 485 -25.20 26.14 -26.39
CA THR A 485 -23.82 25.92 -26.84
C THR A 485 -23.60 24.47 -27.26
N ARG A 486 -22.59 24.24 -28.12
CA ARG A 486 -22.26 22.89 -28.62
C ARG A 486 -21.75 21.94 -27.54
N ASP A 487 -21.07 22.47 -26.52
CA ASP A 487 -20.50 21.73 -25.39
C ASP A 487 -20.61 22.57 -24.12
N ALA A 488 -21.00 21.94 -23.00
CA ALA A 488 -21.04 22.56 -21.68
C ALA A 488 -19.66 23.09 -21.22
N ASN A 489 -18.56 22.52 -21.72
CA ASN A 489 -17.21 23.01 -21.43
C ASN A 489 -16.89 24.34 -22.12
N ASN A 490 -17.61 24.68 -23.19
CA ASN A 490 -17.36 25.87 -24.00
C ASN A 490 -18.23 27.07 -23.60
N VAL A 491 -19.11 26.94 -22.59
CA VAL A 491 -20.03 28.01 -22.17
C VAL A 491 -19.29 29.32 -21.87
N LYS A 492 -18.15 29.26 -21.17
CA LYS A 492 -17.34 30.46 -20.88
C LYS A 492 -16.75 31.09 -22.14
N GLN A 493 -16.30 30.26 -23.08
CA GLN A 493 -15.76 30.76 -24.35
C GLN A 493 -16.88 31.37 -25.19
N ALA A 494 -18.02 30.68 -25.31
CA ALA A 494 -19.20 31.18 -26.00
C ALA A 494 -19.68 32.52 -25.41
N GLU A 495 -19.74 32.63 -24.09
CA GLU A 495 -20.08 33.87 -23.39
C GLU A 495 -19.11 35.01 -23.74
N GLN A 496 -17.80 34.75 -23.79
CA GLN A 496 -16.82 35.75 -24.19
C GLN A 496 -16.96 36.15 -25.67
N SER A 497 -17.19 35.18 -26.56
CA SER A 497 -17.42 35.42 -27.98
C SER A 497 -18.68 36.28 -28.22
N ILE A 498 -19.77 35.98 -27.50
CA ILE A 498 -21.03 36.75 -27.51
C ILE A 498 -20.79 38.18 -27.00
N ARG A 499 -20.11 38.34 -25.85
CA ARG A 499 -19.77 39.67 -25.29
C ARG A 499 -18.96 40.49 -26.29
N ASN A 500 -17.95 39.89 -26.91
CA ASN A 500 -17.09 40.58 -27.88
C ASN A 500 -17.87 41.02 -29.13
N LEU A 501 -18.82 40.20 -29.61
CA LEU A 501 -19.66 40.53 -30.75
C LEU A 501 -20.62 41.68 -30.41
N LEU A 502 -21.38 41.57 -29.32
CA LEU A 502 -22.32 42.60 -28.89
C LEU A 502 -21.61 43.91 -28.55
N GLN A 503 -20.41 43.86 -27.96
CA GLN A 503 -19.63 45.07 -27.70
C GLN A 503 -19.26 45.82 -29.00
N LYS A 504 -19.01 45.11 -30.10
CA LYS A 504 -18.76 45.72 -31.41
C LYS A 504 -20.04 46.30 -32.00
N LEU A 505 -21.14 45.54 -31.97
CA LEU A 505 -22.44 45.95 -32.54
C LEU A 505 -23.05 47.14 -31.79
N HIS A 506 -22.93 47.17 -30.47
CA HIS A 506 -23.49 48.23 -29.62
C HIS A 506 -22.51 49.40 -29.38
N HIS A 507 -21.44 49.50 -30.17
CA HIS A 507 -20.43 50.56 -30.08
C HIS A 507 -19.84 50.75 -28.66
N GLY A 508 -19.60 49.65 -27.94
CA GLY A 508 -19.02 49.65 -26.60
C GLY A 508 -20.00 49.89 -25.45
N LYS A 509 -21.31 50.03 -25.73
CA LYS A 509 -22.34 50.15 -24.67
C LYS A 509 -22.60 48.79 -24.02
N GLN A 510 -22.85 48.81 -22.71
CA GLN A 510 -23.23 47.63 -21.91
C GLN A 510 -24.69 47.73 -21.47
N ASP A 511 -25.58 47.46 -22.41
CA ASP A 511 -27.03 47.49 -22.30
C ASP A 511 -27.66 46.09 -22.42
N TYR A 512 -26.84 45.05 -22.24
CA TYR A 512 -27.24 43.66 -22.25
C TYR A 512 -26.68 42.89 -21.05
N GLU A 513 -27.34 41.79 -20.71
CA GLU A 513 -26.93 40.88 -19.65
C GLU A 513 -26.94 39.44 -20.16
N LEU A 514 -25.88 38.71 -19.81
CA LEU A 514 -25.75 37.28 -20.08
C LEU A 514 -25.80 36.53 -18.76
N THR A 515 -26.71 35.56 -18.65
CA THR A 515 -26.79 34.66 -17.49
C THR A 515 -26.68 33.21 -17.95
N ASN A 516 -26.03 32.38 -17.15
CA ASN A 516 -25.89 30.95 -17.40
C ASN A 516 -25.96 30.16 -16.08
N ASN A 517 -26.31 28.88 -16.20
CA ASN A 517 -26.39 27.97 -15.04
C ASN A 517 -25.06 27.26 -14.75
N ALA A 518 -24.03 27.44 -15.60
CA ALA A 518 -22.75 26.74 -15.48
C ALA A 518 -21.99 27.11 -14.20
N ALA A 519 -22.05 28.39 -13.77
CA ALA A 519 -21.44 28.82 -12.52
C ALA A 519 -22.08 28.15 -11.29
N MET A 520 -23.42 27.98 -11.29
CA MET A 520 -24.15 27.29 -10.23
C MET A 520 -23.80 25.79 -10.19
N ILE A 521 -23.74 25.12 -11.35
CA ILE A 521 -23.34 23.71 -11.45
C ILE A 521 -21.89 23.52 -10.95
N GLN A 522 -20.99 24.42 -11.31
CA GLN A 522 -19.60 24.39 -10.85
C GLN A 522 -19.48 24.62 -9.34
N ALA A 523 -20.29 25.53 -8.76
CA ALA A 523 -20.32 25.77 -7.33
C ALA A 523 -20.75 24.51 -6.57
N GLU A 524 -21.82 23.84 -7.02
CA GLU A 524 -22.29 22.60 -6.40
C GLU A 524 -21.27 21.46 -6.55
N ALA A 525 -20.67 21.31 -7.73
CA ALA A 525 -19.59 20.33 -7.94
C ALA A 525 -18.41 20.53 -6.98
N ARG A 526 -18.04 21.79 -6.72
CA ARG A 526 -16.99 22.13 -5.74
C ARG A 526 -17.43 21.76 -4.33
N THR A 527 -18.66 22.05 -3.94
CA THR A 527 -19.20 21.65 -2.63
C THR A 527 -19.13 20.13 -2.44
N GLN A 528 -19.58 19.35 -3.44
CA GLN A 528 -19.51 17.89 -3.41
C GLN A 528 -18.07 17.36 -3.33
N ASN A 529 -17.14 18.00 -4.04
CA ASN A 529 -15.72 17.63 -3.97
C ASN A 529 -15.12 17.90 -2.59
N THR A 530 -15.45 19.05 -1.98
CA THR A 530 -15.01 19.39 -0.62
C THR A 530 -15.55 18.38 0.40
N LEU A 531 -16.83 18.00 0.32
CA LEU A 531 -17.42 16.96 1.17
C LEU A 531 -16.72 15.60 0.98
N SER A 532 -16.45 15.23 -0.28
CA SER A 532 -15.72 13.99 -0.61
C SER A 532 -14.30 13.99 -0.02
N LEU A 533 -13.61 15.13 -0.05
CA LEU A 533 -12.28 15.29 0.52
C LEU A 533 -12.29 15.19 2.05
N MET A 534 -13.29 15.77 2.71
CA MET A 534 -13.47 15.64 4.17
C MET A 534 -13.71 14.18 4.58
N LEU A 535 -14.61 13.47 3.90
CA LEU A 535 -14.87 12.05 4.14
C LEU A 535 -13.63 11.19 3.87
N GLY A 536 -12.92 11.46 2.76
CA GLY A 536 -11.65 10.81 2.44
C GLY A 536 -10.58 11.00 3.51
N SER A 537 -10.55 12.17 4.16
CA SER A 537 -9.59 12.49 5.22
C SER A 537 -9.89 11.72 6.52
N ILE A 538 -11.16 11.61 6.91
CA ILE A 538 -11.60 10.79 8.06
C ILE A 538 -11.26 9.31 7.82
N ALA A 539 -11.49 8.84 6.60
CA ALA A 539 -11.18 7.47 6.23
C ALA A 539 -9.66 7.21 6.21
N ALA A 540 -8.86 8.18 5.75
CA ALA A 540 -7.40 8.12 5.83
C ALA A 540 -6.88 8.04 7.28
N ILE A 541 -7.47 8.82 8.21
CA ILE A 541 -7.16 8.73 9.65
C ILE A 541 -7.48 7.32 10.19
N SER A 542 -8.62 6.75 9.78
CA SER A 542 -9.03 5.40 10.19
C SER A 542 -8.03 4.33 9.74
N LEU A 543 -7.50 4.48 8.52
CA LEU A 543 -6.45 3.60 8.00
C LEU A 543 -5.12 3.75 8.77
N LEU A 544 -4.76 4.98 9.16
CA LEU A 544 -3.58 5.26 9.97
C LEU A 544 -3.66 4.56 11.35
N VAL A 545 -4.82 4.59 12.00
CA VAL A 545 -5.06 3.84 13.25
C VAL A 545 -4.87 2.34 13.05
N GLY A 546 -5.35 1.79 11.93
CA GLY A 546 -5.08 0.40 11.53
C GLY A 546 -3.57 0.12 11.38
N GLY A 547 -2.83 1.04 10.76
CA GLY A 547 -1.38 0.97 10.62
C GLY A 547 -0.62 0.96 11.95
N ILE A 548 -1.03 1.77 12.92
CA ILE A 548 -0.46 1.74 14.28
C ILE A 548 -0.67 0.37 14.93
N GLY A 549 -1.84 -0.24 14.73
CA GLY A 549 -2.13 -1.61 15.19
C GLY A 549 -1.13 -2.63 14.63
N VAL A 550 -0.82 -2.56 13.33
CA VAL A 550 0.20 -3.40 12.69
C VAL A 550 1.56 -3.19 13.34
N MET A 551 1.99 -1.94 13.55
CA MET A 551 3.28 -1.63 14.17
C MET A 551 3.42 -2.26 15.55
N ASN A 552 2.41 -2.11 16.42
CA ASN A 552 2.46 -2.62 17.79
C ASN A 552 2.54 -4.15 17.83
N ILE A 553 1.76 -4.82 16.99
CA ILE A 553 1.77 -6.28 16.92
C ILE A 553 3.07 -6.80 16.32
N MET A 554 3.64 -6.10 15.33
CA MET A 554 4.97 -6.42 14.80
C MET A 554 6.07 -6.23 15.85
N LEU A 555 6.04 -5.15 16.64
CA LEU A 555 7.00 -4.95 17.74
C LEU A 555 6.91 -6.06 18.79
N MET A 556 5.70 -6.50 19.13
CA MET A 556 5.49 -7.63 20.02
C MET A 556 6.06 -8.92 19.43
N THR A 557 5.81 -9.18 18.15
CA THR A 557 6.31 -10.37 17.44
C THR A 557 7.84 -10.39 17.38
N VAL A 558 8.48 -9.23 17.18
CA VAL A 558 9.95 -9.11 17.24
C VAL A 558 10.46 -9.44 18.64
N ARG A 559 9.80 -8.97 19.69
CA ARG A 559 10.18 -9.29 21.09
C ARG A 559 10.07 -10.78 21.40
N GLU A 560 8.95 -11.41 21.02
CA GLU A 560 8.74 -12.85 21.23
C GLU A 560 9.74 -13.73 20.47
N ARG A 561 10.22 -13.26 19.31
CA ARG A 561 11.14 -14.00 18.43
C ARG A 561 12.59 -13.50 18.53
N THR A 562 12.94 -12.72 19.56
CA THR A 562 14.29 -12.16 19.74
C THR A 562 15.35 -13.26 19.65
N ARG A 563 15.16 -14.38 20.37
CA ARG A 563 16.07 -15.52 20.34
C ARG A 563 16.20 -16.19 18.97
N GLU A 564 15.08 -16.32 18.25
CA GLU A 564 15.09 -16.84 16.87
C GLU A 564 15.90 -15.94 15.92
N ILE A 565 15.78 -14.62 16.08
CA ILE A 565 16.56 -13.65 15.30
C ILE A 565 18.06 -13.77 15.65
N GLY A 566 18.39 -13.92 16.94
CA GLY A 566 19.75 -14.18 17.42
C GLY A 566 20.38 -15.40 16.75
N ILE A 567 19.66 -16.52 16.71
CA ILE A 567 20.08 -17.77 16.04
C ILE A 567 20.39 -17.51 14.56
N ARG A 568 19.48 -16.84 13.85
CA ARG A 568 19.65 -16.52 12.43
C ARG A 568 20.90 -15.69 12.17
N MET A 569 21.09 -14.62 12.94
CA MET A 569 22.26 -13.76 12.82
C MET A 569 23.56 -14.51 13.11
N ALA A 570 23.56 -15.37 14.12
CA ALA A 570 24.71 -16.21 14.46
C ALA A 570 25.05 -17.21 13.35
N THR A 571 24.04 -17.76 12.67
CA THR A 571 24.23 -18.65 11.50
C THR A 571 24.54 -17.92 10.19
N GLY A 572 24.71 -16.59 10.22
CA GLY A 572 25.16 -15.81 9.07
C GLY A 572 24.09 -15.05 8.29
N ALA A 573 22.89 -14.84 8.87
CA ALA A 573 21.90 -13.92 8.30
C ALA A 573 22.44 -12.47 8.29
N ARG A 574 22.23 -11.76 7.18
CA ARG A 574 22.52 -10.32 7.09
C ARG A 574 21.42 -9.51 7.78
N GLN A 575 21.73 -8.26 8.13
CA GLN A 575 20.70 -7.36 8.68
C GLN A 575 19.60 -7.09 7.66
N SER A 576 19.96 -7.04 6.37
CA SER A 576 19.02 -6.90 5.26
C SER A 576 18.08 -8.09 5.11
N ASP A 577 18.53 -9.32 5.40
CA ASP A 577 17.70 -10.53 5.34
C ASP A 577 16.60 -10.49 6.42
N ILE A 578 16.99 -10.14 7.66
CA ILE A 578 16.06 -9.98 8.78
C ILE A 578 15.06 -8.84 8.48
N LEU A 579 15.55 -7.71 7.97
CA LEU A 579 14.69 -6.58 7.58
C LEU A 579 13.67 -6.99 6.52
N ARG A 580 14.11 -7.64 5.44
CA ARG A 580 13.25 -8.09 4.34
C ARG A 580 12.20 -9.08 4.81
N GLN A 581 12.56 -10.02 5.69
CA GLN A 581 11.63 -10.99 6.22
C GLN A 581 10.46 -10.33 6.97
N PHE A 582 10.77 -9.49 7.97
CA PHE A 582 9.73 -8.83 8.76
C PHE A 582 8.95 -7.79 7.95
N LEU A 583 9.60 -7.09 7.01
CA LEU A 583 8.91 -6.15 6.13
C LEU A 583 7.96 -6.88 5.18
N THR A 584 8.36 -8.03 4.64
CA THR A 584 7.50 -8.87 3.79
C THR A 584 6.28 -9.38 4.56
N GLU A 585 6.44 -9.72 5.84
CA GLU A 585 5.32 -10.09 6.73
C GLU A 585 4.32 -8.94 6.87
N ALA A 586 4.78 -7.71 7.14
CA ALA A 586 3.92 -6.54 7.23
C ALA A 586 3.23 -6.20 5.89
N VAL A 587 3.95 -6.29 4.78
CA VAL A 587 3.40 -6.03 3.44
C VAL A 587 2.34 -7.09 3.08
N MET A 588 2.59 -8.38 3.36
CA MET A 588 1.63 -9.45 3.13
C MET A 588 0.34 -9.24 3.94
N LEU A 589 0.45 -8.80 5.20
CA LEU A 589 -0.71 -8.42 6.00
C LEU A 589 -1.51 -7.28 5.35
N SER A 590 -0.83 -6.25 4.84
CA SER A 590 -1.49 -5.15 4.12
C SER A 590 -2.12 -5.56 2.79
N VAL A 591 -1.49 -6.46 2.02
CA VAL A 591 -2.07 -7.00 0.78
C VAL A 591 -3.34 -7.77 1.08
N VAL A 592 -3.28 -8.73 2.01
CA VAL A 592 -4.43 -9.57 2.37
C VAL A 592 -5.54 -8.73 2.99
N GLY A 593 -5.20 -7.82 3.91
CA GLY A 593 -6.16 -6.92 4.54
C GLY A 593 -6.77 -5.92 3.57
N GLY A 594 -5.98 -5.38 2.64
CA GLY A 594 -6.46 -4.48 1.60
C GLY A 594 -7.42 -5.17 0.63
N LEU A 595 -7.08 -6.36 0.13
CA LEU A 595 -7.97 -7.14 -0.74
C LEU A 595 -9.27 -7.53 -0.03
N ALA A 596 -9.18 -8.01 1.21
CA ALA A 596 -10.35 -8.33 2.01
C ALA A 596 -11.23 -7.09 2.29
N GLY A 597 -10.61 -5.93 2.54
CA GLY A 597 -11.29 -4.64 2.68
C GLY A 597 -12.03 -4.21 1.41
N ILE A 598 -11.43 -4.41 0.23
CA ILE A 598 -12.09 -4.13 -1.06
C ILE A 598 -13.29 -5.06 -1.26
N VAL A 599 -13.15 -6.36 -1.00
CA VAL A 599 -14.25 -7.31 -1.09
C VAL A 599 -15.40 -6.92 -0.16
N LEU A 600 -15.06 -6.54 1.09
CA LEU A 600 -16.04 -6.05 2.05
C LEU A 600 -16.73 -4.76 1.56
N ALA A 601 -15.97 -3.81 1.00
CA ALA A 601 -16.51 -2.57 0.45
C ALA A 601 -17.48 -2.81 -0.71
N LEU A 602 -17.14 -3.72 -1.62
CA LEU A 602 -18.01 -4.10 -2.74
C LEU A 602 -19.30 -4.74 -2.23
N GLY A 603 -19.22 -5.61 -1.22
CA GLY A 603 -20.40 -6.19 -0.57
C GLY A 603 -21.28 -5.13 0.10
N MET A 604 -20.68 -4.21 0.86
CA MET A 604 -21.40 -3.08 1.47
C MET A 604 -22.03 -2.15 0.42
N GLY A 605 -21.32 -1.84 -0.66
CA GLY A 605 -21.87 -1.00 -1.73
C GLY A 605 -23.01 -1.67 -2.49
N ALA A 606 -22.96 -2.99 -2.69
CA ALA A 606 -24.09 -3.73 -3.25
C ALA A 606 -25.34 -3.63 -2.36
N ALA A 607 -25.17 -3.72 -1.03
CA ALA A 607 -26.27 -3.53 -0.07
C ALA A 607 -26.82 -2.09 -0.07
N LEU A 608 -25.95 -1.09 -0.27
CA LEU A 608 -26.35 0.31 -0.39
C LEU A 608 -27.13 0.58 -1.69
N LEU A 609 -26.72 -0.04 -2.80
CA LEU A 609 -27.44 0.04 -4.08
C LEU A 609 -28.86 -0.55 -3.97
N LEU A 610 -29.02 -1.68 -3.25
CA LEU A 610 -30.34 -2.26 -2.96
C LEU A 610 -31.23 -1.29 -2.14
N SER A 611 -30.60 -0.46 -1.30
CA SER A 611 -31.28 0.59 -0.52
C SER A 611 -31.52 1.90 -1.30
N LYS A 612 -31.33 1.91 -2.62
CA LYS A 612 -31.45 3.08 -3.51
C LYS A 612 -30.51 4.25 -3.18
N VAL A 613 -29.38 3.98 -2.51
CA VAL A 613 -28.32 4.98 -2.31
C VAL A 613 -27.47 5.07 -3.57
N ALA A 614 -27.16 6.28 -4.03
CA ALA A 614 -26.27 6.47 -5.18
C ALA A 614 -24.82 6.13 -4.81
N VAL A 615 -24.31 5.04 -5.40
CA VAL A 615 -22.94 4.56 -5.20
C VAL A 615 -22.30 4.33 -6.57
N ALA A 616 -21.12 4.89 -6.77
CA ALA A 616 -20.35 4.72 -7.99
C ALA A 616 -18.91 4.30 -7.66
N PHE A 617 -18.59 3.03 -7.88
CA PHE A 617 -17.22 2.53 -7.73
C PHE A 617 -16.35 2.99 -8.90
N THR A 618 -15.20 3.57 -8.60
CA THR A 618 -14.20 3.96 -9.60
C THR A 618 -12.89 3.21 -9.35
N LEU A 619 -12.29 2.70 -10.43
CA LEU A 619 -11.01 1.99 -10.34
C LEU A 619 -9.90 2.83 -9.68
N PRO A 620 -9.77 4.15 -9.94
CA PRO A 620 -8.79 4.99 -9.25
C PRO A 620 -9.01 5.07 -7.73
N ALA A 621 -10.26 5.11 -7.25
CA ALA A 621 -10.55 5.15 -5.82
C ALA A 621 -10.19 3.82 -5.14
N VAL A 622 -10.53 2.69 -5.76
CA VAL A 622 -10.20 1.36 -5.24
C VAL A 622 -8.67 1.14 -5.25
N ALA A 623 -8.01 1.46 -6.36
CA ALA A 623 -6.56 1.37 -6.48
C ALA A 623 -5.83 2.31 -5.50
N GLY A 624 -6.35 3.54 -5.32
CA GLY A 624 -5.82 4.50 -4.36
C GLY A 624 -5.93 4.02 -2.91
N ALA A 625 -7.08 3.45 -2.52
CA ALA A 625 -7.27 2.88 -1.18
C ALA A 625 -6.33 1.68 -0.93
N PHE A 626 -6.18 0.79 -1.93
CA PHE A 626 -5.26 -0.33 -1.86
C PHE A 626 -3.80 0.11 -1.75
N ALA A 627 -3.38 1.07 -2.58
CA ALA A 627 -2.04 1.64 -2.56
C ALA A 627 -1.75 2.31 -1.20
N CYS A 628 -2.74 3.03 -0.64
CA CYS A 628 -2.62 3.63 0.68
C CYS A 628 -2.39 2.55 1.76
N ALA A 629 -3.15 1.46 1.76
CA ALA A 629 -2.98 0.36 2.71
C ALA A 629 -1.60 -0.32 2.61
N LEU A 630 -1.08 -0.48 1.39
CA LEU A 630 0.28 -0.96 1.15
C LEU A 630 1.34 -0.01 1.71
N ILE A 631 1.23 1.29 1.41
CA ILE A 631 2.16 2.32 1.90
C ILE A 631 2.14 2.36 3.43
N THR A 632 0.96 2.34 4.04
CA THR A 632 0.79 2.26 5.49
C THR A 632 1.46 1.01 6.07
N GLY A 633 1.27 -0.15 5.43
CA GLY A 633 1.94 -1.40 5.83
C GLY A 633 3.46 -1.33 5.80
N VAL A 634 4.02 -0.76 4.73
CA VAL A 634 5.47 -0.55 4.60
C VAL A 634 5.97 0.39 5.68
N ILE A 635 5.34 1.55 5.87
CA ILE A 635 5.78 2.57 6.85
C ILE A 635 5.75 2.01 8.27
N PHE A 636 4.62 1.43 8.69
CA PHE A 636 4.45 0.92 10.05
C PHE A 636 5.15 -0.42 10.29
N GLY A 637 5.40 -1.20 9.24
CA GLY A 637 6.21 -2.42 9.30
C GLY A 637 7.72 -2.18 9.31
N PHE A 638 8.18 -1.06 8.74
CA PHE A 638 9.60 -0.76 8.60
C PHE A 638 10.31 -0.53 9.94
N MET A 639 9.73 0.25 10.86
CA MET A 639 10.37 0.53 12.16
C MET A 639 10.59 -0.76 12.98
N PRO A 640 9.59 -1.65 13.18
CA PRO A 640 9.81 -2.94 13.84
C PRO A 640 10.84 -3.82 13.14
N ALA A 641 10.77 -3.92 11.81
CA ALA A 641 11.70 -4.72 11.02
C ALA A 641 13.15 -4.20 11.15
N ARG A 642 13.33 -2.87 11.12
CA ARG A 642 14.63 -2.22 11.34
C ARG A 642 15.15 -2.45 12.76
N LYS A 643 14.27 -2.47 13.76
CA LYS A 643 14.65 -2.78 15.14
C LYS A 643 15.13 -4.23 15.28
N ALA A 644 14.42 -5.17 14.66
CA ALA A 644 14.80 -6.59 14.60
C ALA A 644 16.17 -6.80 13.95
N ALA A 645 16.40 -6.14 12.79
CA ALA A 645 17.64 -6.25 12.03
C ALA A 645 18.88 -5.66 12.74
N ARG A 646 18.69 -4.80 13.74
CA ARG A 646 19.75 -4.14 14.51
C ARG A 646 19.95 -4.74 15.90
N LEU A 647 19.31 -5.86 16.20
CA LEU A 647 19.55 -6.58 17.45
C LEU A 647 21.00 -7.06 17.50
N ASP A 648 21.59 -7.00 18.69
CA ASP A 648 22.87 -7.64 18.97
C ASP A 648 22.64 -9.17 19.04
N PRO A 649 23.33 -9.98 18.21
CA PRO A 649 23.18 -11.43 18.22
C PRO A 649 23.42 -12.06 19.61
N VAL A 650 24.38 -11.56 20.38
CA VAL A 650 24.69 -12.11 21.71
C VAL A 650 23.58 -11.80 22.68
N ALA A 651 23.16 -10.53 22.76
CA ALA A 651 22.05 -10.13 23.63
C ALA A 651 20.75 -10.84 23.25
N ALA A 652 20.54 -11.12 21.97
CA ALA A 652 19.38 -11.85 21.48
C ALA A 652 19.41 -13.34 21.81
N LEU A 653 20.59 -13.97 21.86
CA LEU A 653 20.74 -15.38 22.25
C LEU A 653 20.59 -15.58 23.76
N THR A 654 20.94 -14.57 24.57
CA THR A 654 20.87 -14.60 26.03
C THR A 654 19.57 -14.05 26.60
N SER A 655 18.73 -13.38 25.81
CA SER A 655 17.41 -12.93 26.24
C SER A 655 16.48 -14.12 26.51
N GLU A 656 15.94 -14.20 27.73
CA GLU A 656 14.88 -15.14 28.12
C GLU A 656 13.50 -14.76 27.57
#